data_AF-A0A6J2JHT9-F1
#
_entry.id   AF-A0A6J2JHT9-F1
#
_cell.length_a   1.000
_cell.length_b   1.000
_cell.length_c   1.000
_cell.angle_alpha   90.00
_cell.angle_beta   90.00
_cell.angle_gamma   90.00
#
_symmetry.space_group_name_H-M   'P 1'
#
loop_
_entity.id
_entity.type
_entity.pdbx_description
1 polymer ?
#
loop_
_entity_poly.entity_id
_entity_poly.type
_entity_poly.pdbx_seq_one_letter_code
_entity_poly.pdbx_strand_id
1 'polypeptide(L)'
;MRRGRETLLTLLEAFVYDPLVEWGGSSGGKRRRTQRDVKSALDMMAVRAQELQHSLAQVTEQFLAILPGIIESADKWQKEHEELVEVEARLQDCHQQMALIKEIEAYGPNLNNHPLHAISQKYSSYKQAKNAVEDSKKALVKILNDFDAQIESFSATSELLNGPQLMAWVQEFSAPNEEEDTPIFEHIKDFLTNAGQSSMITQCEQAEKEFYQSLKQTQCIIRACLELLSQYVAVSQYFPQSQTEYHRIVMFRKFLAAALDSKSPEVCREVASQVNAIINAENNKGDPQQIIAYNYRLETISAKANANLAKCVEKLQLEGGPEAMAVAQEAYREAKASIGNWVRSEEGAATALECAVISMLCHLNRRYLMLESGAQSAGDCLVDLTSREGEWFLDDMSALSTQAVELLSLLPLQSASVEDAALPVAVECVRNVNYLLADLVQLNYNFSTIILPEALKKIHSEEPSVLLMINELNVVIMNSTVPLNELLAQLEVHLRYLVMDMESPASSAQVVAAELRARYEALLSAPTSDVEGQSSGRMLLMGFNGLFAAVELRGRELADHLAIPIPPAWRKIDHISESMHMSATLQSPVMRSVLEDIFLVRRIQTIAEVFAMCTQMACAFKGTGPLSVYDDAALCKPVKRFTAEYVSRCTLGVGSRALAAALCLLLHRHGVDIAAEVEQKEIGASWSVSLESLCEKAVGGERGAALVRDVQAARAALCAAAAVLRAHARALTTSHHAARAHLAHLHLHHETVGGHRDLCALLARRSRELSAGLERLTAAAAKMKSLLNSAHQRVKWGAGANPSLSSIVSRLEQAGAAADTRAARALSAAAALTAPARCAARARLRPPRHARTLAAALHHWEKACTLAQKYALDVSPVEEALMEMLHPEGNIDTQWVENVSALLREMIAQLVADVAARQERAASAGASVRESVRGAGAAGAAWRDVTAAAAPHLLVLQPALQGNNPAQEYLSMERELSRELAALTAGAAGSGAAGGAAGGAAAGDVSRGARRVRELLPALAHTLLHVHENWPTEQGGRKLTRQAAVTSNNKHACESAVGASVWRRVRLKLEGRPQPHELVDHLISEATSAENLCLMYEGWMAWV
;
A
#
# COMPACT_ATOMS: atom_id res chain seq x y z
N MET A 1 46.94 4.33 63.54
CA MET A 1 45.69 5.12 63.41
C MET A 1 45.26 5.72 64.75
N ARG A 2 44.89 4.94 65.78
CA ARG A 2 44.42 5.49 67.09
C ARG A 2 45.39 6.48 67.78
N ARG A 3 46.71 6.28 67.63
CA ARG A 3 47.77 7.18 68.19
C ARG A 3 47.89 8.53 67.45
N GLY A 4 47.49 8.60 66.17
CA GLY A 4 47.51 9.82 65.35
C GLY A 4 46.09 10.30 64.99
N ARG A 5 45.09 9.94 65.80
CA ARG A 5 43.67 10.18 65.49
C ARG A 5 43.32 11.65 65.37
N GLU A 6 43.96 12.51 66.18
CA GLU A 6 43.68 13.94 66.20
C GLU A 6 44.04 14.57 64.86
N THR A 7 45.23 14.27 64.31
CA THR A 7 45.66 14.75 63.00
C THR A 7 44.71 14.32 61.87
N LEU A 8 44.21 13.08 61.91
CA LEU A 8 43.27 12.56 60.92
C LEU A 8 41.89 13.20 61.03
N LEU A 9 41.40 13.42 62.25
CA LEU A 9 40.10 14.05 62.48
C LEU A 9 40.12 15.53 62.12
N THR A 10 41.21 16.25 62.38
CA THR A 10 41.36 17.66 61.98
C THR A 10 41.42 17.80 60.45
N LEU A 11 42.08 16.88 59.75
CA LEU A 11 42.10 16.88 58.28
C LEU A 11 40.71 16.58 57.70
N LEU A 12 39.99 15.62 58.28
CA LEU A 12 38.64 15.27 57.84
C LEU A 12 37.66 16.40 58.12
N GLU A 13 37.82 17.11 59.24
CA GLU A 13 37.05 18.31 59.58
C GLU A 13 37.24 19.39 58.51
N ALA A 14 38.47 19.63 58.06
CA ALA A 14 38.74 20.57 56.96
C ALA A 14 37.99 20.20 55.66
N PHE A 15 37.88 18.91 55.32
CA PHE A 15 37.10 18.48 54.15
C PHE A 15 35.58 18.66 54.33
N VAL A 16 35.06 18.54 55.55
CA VAL A 16 33.63 18.77 55.83
C VAL A 16 33.24 20.23 55.60
N TYR A 17 34.18 21.15 55.84
CA TYR A 17 34.00 22.58 55.67
C TYR A 17 34.49 23.13 54.32
N ASP A 18 35.03 22.30 53.44
CA ASP A 18 35.50 22.73 52.13
C ASP A 18 34.33 22.93 51.16
N PRO A 19 34.08 24.17 50.67
CA PRO A 19 32.98 24.45 49.75
C PRO A 19 33.15 23.82 48.36
N LEU A 20 34.33 23.30 48.04
CA LEU A 20 34.59 22.56 46.79
C LEU A 20 34.29 21.06 46.91
N VAL A 21 33.99 20.56 48.12
CA VAL A 21 33.67 19.15 48.37
C VAL A 21 32.16 18.97 48.41
N GLU A 22 31.62 18.21 47.44
CA GLU A 22 30.18 17.93 47.37
C GLU A 22 29.77 16.79 48.32
N TRP A 23 29.16 17.14 49.45
CA TRP A 23 28.69 16.18 50.47
C TRP A 23 27.23 15.73 50.32
N GLY A 24 26.50 16.23 49.32
CA GLY A 24 25.15 15.77 48.98
C GLY A 24 24.11 15.87 50.11
N GLY A 25 23.66 17.08 50.48
CA GLY A 25 22.54 17.23 51.43
C GLY A 25 22.02 18.65 51.69
N SER A 26 21.08 19.09 50.85
CA SER A 26 19.98 20.07 51.05
C SER A 26 20.21 21.46 51.68
N SER A 27 20.16 22.48 50.81
CA SER A 27 19.14 23.54 50.93
C SER A 27 18.68 24.03 49.54
N GLY A 28 17.41 23.82 49.21
CA GLY A 28 16.59 24.77 48.43
C GLY A 28 16.79 24.96 46.92
N GLY A 29 17.63 24.21 46.21
CA GLY A 29 17.81 24.37 44.75
C GLY A 29 17.54 23.09 43.97
N LYS A 30 16.55 23.08 43.07
CA LYS A 30 16.39 22.04 42.05
C LYS A 30 17.74 21.85 41.32
N ARG A 31 18.42 20.73 41.58
CA ARG A 31 19.56 20.27 40.75
C ARG A 31 19.04 20.19 39.31
N ARG A 32 19.56 21.02 38.41
CA ARG A 32 19.29 20.87 36.98
C ARG A 32 20.05 19.63 36.55
N ARG A 33 19.35 18.49 36.47
CA ARG A 33 19.92 17.19 36.11
C ARG A 33 20.65 17.33 34.77
N THR A 34 21.87 16.84 34.71
CA THR A 34 22.71 16.97 33.53
C THR A 34 22.28 15.95 32.48
N GLN A 35 22.52 16.25 31.20
CA GLN A 35 22.23 15.32 30.10
C GLN A 35 22.94 13.95 30.28
N ARG A 36 24.06 13.94 31.03
CA ARG A 36 24.80 12.73 31.40
C ARG A 36 24.03 11.83 32.37
N ASP A 37 23.26 12.40 33.29
CA ASP A 37 22.45 11.64 34.26
C ASP A 37 21.28 10.94 33.56
N VAL A 38 20.67 11.60 32.58
CA VAL A 38 19.60 11.04 31.75
C VAL A 38 20.14 9.89 30.91
N LYS A 39 21.29 10.09 30.25
CA LYS A 39 21.93 9.04 29.45
C LYS A 39 22.33 7.82 30.30
N SER A 40 22.97 8.04 31.45
CA SER A 40 23.31 6.95 32.37
C SER A 40 22.08 6.22 32.89
N ALA A 41 20.97 6.91 33.13
CA ALA A 41 19.72 6.28 33.55
C ALA A 41 19.10 5.44 32.41
N LEU A 42 19.19 5.87 31.16
CA LEU A 42 18.74 5.09 30.00
C LEU A 42 19.59 3.84 29.78
N ASP A 43 20.91 3.96 29.87
CA ASP A 43 21.83 2.82 29.73
C ASP A 43 21.57 1.77 30.84
N MET A 44 21.36 2.23 32.09
CA MET A 44 21.01 1.33 33.19
C MET A 44 19.59 0.76 33.04
N MET A 45 18.64 1.51 32.48
CA MET A 45 17.30 0.98 32.15
C MET A 45 17.37 -0.12 31.09
N ALA A 46 18.27 -0.02 30.11
CA ALA A 46 18.47 -1.07 29.11
C ALA A 46 18.94 -2.38 29.76
N VAL A 47 19.90 -2.31 30.68
CA VAL A 47 20.39 -3.47 31.44
C VAL A 47 19.28 -4.07 32.30
N ARG A 48 18.53 -3.23 33.03
CA ARG A 48 17.41 -3.70 33.88
C ARG A 48 16.26 -4.28 33.07
N ALA A 49 15.99 -3.76 31.88
CA ALA A 49 15.00 -4.33 30.97
C ALA A 49 15.38 -5.78 30.60
N GLN A 50 16.63 -6.04 30.29
CA GLN A 50 17.10 -7.38 29.94
C GLN A 50 17.07 -8.37 31.12
N GLU A 51 17.44 -7.92 32.32
CA GLU A 51 17.38 -8.74 33.54
C GLU A 51 15.93 -9.06 33.96
N LEU A 52 15.03 -8.08 33.89
CA LEU A 52 13.64 -8.22 34.31
C LEU A 52 12.79 -9.00 33.32
N GLN A 53 13.22 -9.15 32.06
CA GLN A 53 12.42 -9.71 30.98
C GLN A 53 11.76 -11.06 31.34
N HIS A 54 12.53 -11.99 31.93
CA HIS A 54 12.02 -13.32 32.28
C HIS A 54 11.11 -13.31 33.53
N SER A 55 11.55 -12.67 34.61
CA SER A 55 10.78 -12.59 35.86
C SER A 55 9.50 -11.79 35.70
N LEU A 56 9.54 -10.72 34.91
CA LEU A 56 8.38 -9.89 34.59
C LEU A 56 7.39 -10.68 33.73
N ALA A 57 7.85 -11.42 32.72
CA ALA A 57 6.99 -12.30 31.93
C ALA A 57 6.30 -13.36 32.80
N GLN A 58 7.04 -14.01 33.70
CA GLN A 58 6.50 -15.04 34.60
C GLN A 58 5.45 -14.48 35.56
N VAL A 59 5.73 -13.34 36.21
CA VAL A 59 4.75 -12.71 37.11
C VAL A 59 3.55 -12.17 36.33
N THR A 60 3.75 -11.65 35.12
CA THR A 60 2.64 -11.22 34.24
C THR A 60 1.72 -12.40 33.91
N GLU A 61 2.28 -13.55 33.55
CA GLU A 61 1.51 -14.76 33.23
C GLU A 61 0.74 -15.28 34.45
N GLN A 62 1.39 -15.34 35.62
CA GLN A 62 0.73 -15.74 36.87
C GLN A 62 -0.40 -14.79 37.26
N PHE A 63 -0.22 -13.48 37.05
CA PHE A 63 -1.25 -12.48 37.31
C PHE A 63 -2.43 -12.64 36.34
N LEU A 64 -2.13 -12.79 35.04
CA LEU A 64 -3.15 -13.00 33.99
C LEU A 64 -3.93 -14.30 34.20
N ALA A 65 -3.34 -15.34 34.80
CA ALA A 65 -4.01 -16.61 35.06
C ALA A 65 -5.13 -16.52 36.12
N ILE A 66 -5.04 -15.59 37.08
CA ILE A 66 -6.00 -15.47 38.19
C ILE A 66 -7.19 -14.56 37.81
N LEU A 67 -6.98 -13.58 36.93
CA LEU A 67 -8.00 -12.59 36.55
C LEU A 67 -9.29 -13.21 35.94
N PRO A 68 -9.25 -14.24 35.09
CA PRO A 68 -10.45 -14.87 34.55
C PRO A 68 -11.41 -15.40 35.63
N GLY A 69 -10.88 -16.02 36.70
CA GLY A 69 -11.71 -16.53 37.80
C GLY A 69 -12.34 -15.41 38.64
N ILE A 70 -11.65 -14.27 38.76
CA ILE A 70 -12.21 -13.06 39.41
C ILE A 70 -13.34 -12.48 38.54
N ILE A 71 -13.14 -12.39 37.22
CA ILE A 71 -14.15 -11.89 36.28
C ILE A 71 -15.38 -12.80 36.30
N GLU A 72 -15.21 -14.12 36.23
CA GLU A 72 -16.33 -15.07 36.24
C GLU A 72 -17.12 -15.01 37.55
N SER A 73 -16.44 -14.94 38.70
CA SER A 73 -17.12 -14.82 39.99
C SER A 73 -17.82 -13.46 40.18
N ALA A 74 -17.22 -12.37 39.69
CA ALA A 74 -17.81 -11.03 39.73
C ALA A 74 -19.01 -10.92 38.79
N ASP A 75 -18.91 -11.44 37.56
CA ASP A 75 -20.00 -11.48 36.58
C ASP A 75 -21.16 -12.34 37.10
N LYS A 76 -20.86 -13.47 37.77
CA LYS A 76 -21.88 -14.29 38.44
C LYS A 76 -22.57 -13.54 39.59
N TRP A 77 -21.82 -12.85 40.44
CA TRP A 77 -22.40 -12.06 41.53
C TRP A 77 -23.22 -10.88 41.00
N GLN A 78 -22.71 -10.18 39.98
CA GLN A 78 -23.42 -9.10 39.31
C GLN A 78 -24.75 -9.59 38.73
N LYS A 79 -24.75 -10.74 38.04
CA LYS A 79 -25.98 -11.33 37.51
C LYS A 79 -26.99 -11.66 38.61
N GLU A 80 -26.58 -12.36 39.66
CA GLU A 80 -27.49 -12.71 40.76
C GLU A 80 -27.99 -11.47 41.53
N HIS A 81 -27.17 -10.41 41.62
CA HIS A 81 -27.56 -9.14 42.23
C HIS A 81 -28.47 -8.29 41.32
N GLU A 82 -28.25 -8.26 40.01
CA GLU A 82 -29.14 -7.62 39.03
C GLU A 82 -30.51 -8.30 39.04
N GLU A 83 -30.55 -9.64 39.03
CA GLU A 83 -31.79 -10.40 39.17
C GLU A 83 -32.49 -10.11 40.51
N LEU A 84 -31.73 -9.94 41.60
CA LEU A 84 -32.29 -9.55 42.89
C LEU A 84 -32.89 -8.14 42.85
N VAL A 85 -32.15 -7.16 42.33
CA VAL A 85 -32.60 -5.76 42.21
C VAL A 85 -33.80 -5.65 41.28
N GLU A 86 -33.86 -6.43 40.19
CA GLU A 86 -35.01 -6.48 39.30
C GLU A 86 -36.26 -7.00 40.02
N VAL A 87 -36.11 -8.06 40.82
CA VAL A 87 -37.22 -8.61 41.61
C VAL A 87 -37.63 -7.67 42.75
N GLU A 88 -36.68 -7.00 43.41
CA GLU A 88 -36.95 -5.97 44.43
C GLU A 88 -37.65 -4.73 43.83
N ALA A 89 -37.22 -4.29 42.65
CA ALA A 89 -37.87 -3.21 41.90
C ALA A 89 -39.29 -3.60 41.48
N ARG A 90 -39.47 -4.81 40.93
CA ARG A 90 -40.80 -5.35 40.62
C ARG A 90 -41.69 -5.45 41.85
N LEU A 91 -41.15 -5.85 43.01
CA LEU A 91 -41.87 -5.87 44.27
C LEU A 91 -42.28 -4.45 44.70
N GLN A 92 -41.39 -3.47 44.56
CA GLN A 92 -41.67 -2.07 44.83
C GLN A 92 -42.73 -1.50 43.88
N ASP A 93 -42.66 -1.82 42.59
CA ASP A 93 -43.66 -1.45 41.59
C ASP A 93 -45.01 -2.10 41.90
N CYS A 94 -45.05 -3.37 42.30
CA CYS A 94 -46.27 -4.05 42.75
C CYS A 94 -46.85 -3.37 44.00
N HIS A 95 -46.02 -2.89 44.93
CA HIS A 95 -46.47 -2.11 46.07
C HIS A 95 -47.03 -0.73 45.68
N GLN A 96 -46.43 -0.05 44.69
CA GLN A 96 -46.95 1.21 44.15
C GLN A 96 -48.28 0.99 43.41
N GLN A 97 -48.37 -0.07 42.61
CA GLN A 97 -49.60 -0.51 41.94
C GLN A 97 -50.69 -0.87 42.96
N MET A 98 -50.35 -1.59 44.03
CA MET A 98 -51.26 -1.90 45.14
C MET A 98 -51.72 -0.65 45.89
N ALA A 99 -50.83 0.33 46.09
CA ALA A 99 -51.20 1.61 46.72
C ALA A 99 -52.20 2.37 45.84
N LEU A 100 -51.98 2.41 44.52
CA LEU A 100 -52.89 3.03 43.56
C LEU A 100 -54.24 2.30 43.49
N ILE A 101 -54.25 0.96 43.50
CA ILE A 101 -55.48 0.16 43.55
C ILE A 101 -56.25 0.39 44.85
N LYS A 102 -55.58 0.48 46.00
CA LYS A 102 -56.23 0.82 47.28
C LYS A 102 -56.77 2.25 47.32
N GLU A 103 -56.11 3.19 46.65
CA GLU A 103 -56.63 4.54 46.46
C GLU A 103 -57.93 4.50 45.64
N ILE A 104 -57.98 3.73 44.56
CA ILE A 104 -59.19 3.52 43.74
C ILE A 104 -60.31 2.83 44.53
N GLU A 105 -60.00 1.80 45.32
CA GLU A 105 -60.96 1.09 46.20
C GLU A 105 -61.64 2.07 47.18
N ALA A 106 -60.94 3.11 47.64
CA ALA A 106 -61.47 4.12 48.56
C ALA A 106 -62.54 5.03 47.94
N TYR A 107 -62.61 5.15 46.61
CA TYR A 107 -63.65 5.94 45.91
C TYR A 107 -65.00 5.21 45.85
N GLY A 108 -65.03 3.88 46.03
CA GLY A 108 -66.26 3.07 46.10
C GLY A 108 -67.28 3.37 44.99
N PRO A 109 -68.51 3.83 45.30
CA PRO A 109 -69.53 4.12 44.29
C PRO A 109 -69.25 5.35 43.41
N ASN A 110 -68.24 6.16 43.74
CA ASN A 110 -67.82 7.35 42.98
C ASN A 110 -66.62 7.08 42.04
N LEU A 111 -66.36 5.82 41.68
CA LEU A 111 -65.26 5.40 40.81
C LEU A 111 -65.17 6.19 39.49
N ASN A 112 -66.32 6.62 38.97
CA ASN A 112 -66.42 7.42 37.74
C ASN A 112 -65.69 8.78 37.81
N ASN A 113 -65.39 9.28 39.02
CA ASN A 113 -64.66 10.53 39.24
C ASN A 113 -63.13 10.34 39.27
N HIS A 114 -62.64 9.10 39.24
CA HIS A 114 -61.20 8.81 39.28
C HIS A 114 -60.56 8.97 37.88
N PRO A 115 -59.37 9.60 37.76
CA PRO A 115 -58.68 9.76 36.47
C PRO A 115 -58.41 8.47 35.70
N LEU A 116 -58.31 7.34 36.41
CA LEU A 116 -58.08 6.01 35.84
C LEU A 116 -59.32 5.35 35.24
N HIS A 117 -60.54 5.82 35.54
CA HIS A 117 -61.78 5.18 35.07
C HIS A 117 -61.84 5.05 33.53
N ALA A 118 -61.27 6.02 32.80
CA ALA A 118 -61.19 6.03 31.33
C ALA A 118 -59.80 5.67 30.77
N ILE A 119 -58.88 5.11 31.57
CA ILE A 119 -57.49 4.89 31.15
C ILE A 119 -57.34 3.83 30.05
N SER A 120 -58.29 2.91 29.92
CA SER A 120 -58.29 1.89 28.85
C SER A 120 -58.22 2.51 27.45
N GLN A 121 -58.93 3.62 27.22
CA GLN A 121 -58.89 4.34 25.95
C GLN A 121 -57.55 5.07 25.72
N LYS A 122 -56.97 5.69 26.76
CA LYS A 122 -55.66 6.36 26.68
C LYS A 122 -54.52 5.37 26.46
N TYR A 123 -54.55 4.26 27.21
CA TYR A 123 -53.58 3.17 27.11
C TYR A 123 -53.60 2.50 25.73
N SER A 124 -54.77 2.29 25.12
CA SER A 124 -54.84 1.72 23.76
C SER A 124 -54.12 2.60 22.71
N SER A 125 -54.25 3.93 22.82
CA SER A 125 -53.59 4.90 21.94
C SER A 125 -52.08 4.95 22.20
N TYR A 126 -51.67 4.96 23.48
CA TYR A 126 -50.27 4.88 23.89
C TYR A 126 -49.60 3.56 23.43
N LYS A 127 -50.28 2.42 23.59
CA LYS A 127 -49.81 1.09 23.14
C LYS A 127 -49.65 1.02 21.63
N GLN A 128 -50.57 1.60 20.87
CA GLN A 128 -50.39 1.75 19.41
C GLN A 128 -49.17 2.58 19.05
N ALA A 129 -48.91 3.70 19.74
CA ALA A 129 -47.73 4.53 19.52
C ALA A 129 -46.42 3.78 19.86
N LYS A 130 -46.39 3.07 21.00
CA LYS A 130 -45.25 2.24 21.43
C LYS A 130 -44.94 1.13 20.42
N ASN A 131 -45.97 0.40 19.96
CA ASN A 131 -45.80 -0.63 18.94
C ASN A 131 -45.31 -0.04 17.60
N ALA A 132 -45.84 1.12 17.20
CA ALA A 132 -45.39 1.80 15.97
C ALA A 132 -43.91 2.20 16.03
N VAL A 133 -43.39 2.63 17.20
CA VAL A 133 -41.97 2.91 17.42
C VAL A 133 -41.15 1.64 17.33
N GLU A 134 -41.52 0.57 18.04
CA GLU A 134 -40.77 -0.70 18.02
C GLU A 134 -40.73 -1.32 16.62
N ASP A 135 -41.85 -1.33 15.90
CA ASP A 135 -41.90 -1.87 14.53
C ASP A 135 -41.08 -1.03 13.55
N SER A 136 -41.15 0.30 13.66
CA SER A 136 -40.35 1.22 12.83
C SER A 136 -38.86 1.11 13.14
N LYS A 137 -38.48 0.96 14.42
CA LYS A 137 -37.10 0.71 14.86
C LYS A 137 -36.56 -0.60 14.30
N LYS A 138 -37.32 -1.70 14.40
CA LYS A 138 -36.95 -3.00 13.82
C LYS A 138 -36.74 -2.91 12.31
N ALA A 139 -37.61 -2.18 11.61
CA ALA A 139 -37.49 -1.96 10.16
C ALA A 139 -36.20 -1.18 9.81
N LEU A 140 -35.88 -0.11 10.53
CA LEU A 140 -34.65 0.66 10.32
C LEU A 140 -33.39 -0.15 10.68
N VAL A 141 -33.37 -0.87 11.80
CA VAL A 141 -32.24 -1.73 12.19
C VAL A 141 -31.99 -2.83 11.15
N LYS A 142 -33.06 -3.40 10.58
CA LYS A 142 -32.92 -4.34 9.46
C LYS A 142 -32.23 -3.70 8.25
N ILE A 143 -32.63 -2.49 7.87
CA ILE A 143 -32.00 -1.74 6.77
C ILE A 143 -30.53 -1.42 7.10
N LEU A 144 -30.22 -1.07 8.35
CA LEU A 144 -28.85 -0.83 8.82
C LEU A 144 -27.99 -2.09 8.64
N ASN A 145 -28.46 -3.23 9.15
CA ASN A 145 -27.75 -4.51 9.03
C ASN A 145 -27.58 -4.94 7.56
N ASP A 146 -28.59 -4.69 6.72
CA ASP A 146 -28.52 -4.96 5.27
C ASP A 146 -27.45 -4.08 4.59
N PHE A 147 -27.21 -2.86 5.07
CA PHE A 147 -26.13 -1.99 4.59
C PHE A 147 -24.76 -2.44 5.08
N ASP A 148 -24.62 -2.79 6.35
CA ASP A 148 -23.36 -3.29 6.92
C ASP A 148 -22.90 -4.57 6.21
N ALA A 149 -23.81 -5.53 6.00
CA ALA A 149 -23.52 -6.76 5.24
C ALA A 149 -23.11 -6.48 3.77
N GLN A 150 -23.67 -5.45 3.14
CA GLN A 150 -23.28 -5.05 1.78
C GLN A 150 -21.90 -4.41 1.74
N ILE A 151 -21.57 -3.58 2.73
CA ILE A 151 -20.25 -2.92 2.85
C ILE A 151 -19.17 -3.99 3.07
N GLU A 152 -19.39 -4.90 4.04
CA GLU A 152 -18.45 -6.00 4.34
C GLU A 152 -18.29 -6.97 3.16
N SER A 153 -19.39 -7.30 2.48
CA SER A 153 -19.32 -8.18 1.31
C SER A 153 -18.57 -7.54 0.13
N PHE A 154 -18.72 -6.22 -0.04
CA PHE A 154 -17.99 -5.47 -1.07
C PHE A 154 -16.50 -5.34 -0.72
N SER A 155 -16.14 -5.02 0.53
CA SER A 155 -14.74 -4.92 0.95
C SER A 155 -14.03 -6.27 0.81
N ALA A 156 -14.61 -7.36 1.32
CA ALA A 156 -14.06 -8.70 1.19
C ALA A 156 -13.90 -9.14 -0.28
N THR A 157 -14.88 -8.81 -1.13
CA THR A 157 -14.78 -9.10 -2.58
C THR A 157 -13.70 -8.25 -3.24
N SER A 158 -13.56 -6.99 -2.86
CA SER A 158 -12.54 -6.08 -3.40
C SER A 158 -11.13 -6.57 -3.04
N GLU A 159 -10.91 -7.00 -1.80
CA GLU A 159 -9.64 -7.59 -1.35
C GLU A 159 -9.33 -8.90 -2.09
N LEU A 160 -10.33 -9.78 -2.24
CA LEU A 160 -10.19 -11.04 -2.98
C LEU A 160 -9.82 -10.81 -4.46
N LEU A 161 -10.50 -9.87 -5.12
CA LEU A 161 -10.33 -9.59 -6.55
C LEU A 161 -9.04 -8.80 -6.84
N ASN A 162 -8.62 -7.90 -5.95
CA ASN A 162 -7.35 -7.17 -6.06
C ASN A 162 -6.15 -7.98 -5.56
N GLY A 163 -6.40 -9.08 -4.83
CA GLY A 163 -5.38 -10.02 -4.37
C GLY A 163 -4.91 -11.00 -5.46
N PRO A 164 -3.96 -11.89 -5.11
CA PRO A 164 -3.36 -12.84 -6.06
C PRO A 164 -4.33 -13.94 -6.51
N GLN A 165 -5.44 -14.16 -5.77
CA GLN A 165 -6.38 -15.26 -6.01
C GLN A 165 -7.02 -15.21 -7.40
N LEU A 166 -7.38 -14.01 -7.89
CA LEU A 166 -7.94 -13.85 -9.22
C LEU A 166 -6.96 -14.31 -10.30
N MET A 167 -5.68 -13.95 -10.16
CA MET A 167 -4.63 -14.36 -11.09
C MET A 167 -4.40 -15.87 -11.04
N ALA A 168 -4.45 -16.48 -9.86
CA ALA A 168 -4.37 -17.93 -9.71
C ALA A 168 -5.52 -18.63 -10.48
N TRP A 169 -6.76 -18.15 -10.35
CA TRP A 169 -7.88 -18.70 -11.12
C TRP A 169 -7.75 -18.46 -12.62
N VAL A 170 -7.28 -17.29 -13.05
CA VAL A 170 -7.03 -17.04 -14.47
C VAL A 170 -5.97 -18.02 -15.01
N GLN A 171 -4.87 -18.23 -14.31
CA GLN A 171 -3.83 -19.18 -14.74
C GLN A 171 -4.36 -20.63 -14.81
N GLU A 172 -5.14 -21.05 -13.82
CA GLU A 172 -5.69 -22.42 -13.76
C GLU A 172 -6.72 -22.70 -14.87
N PHE A 173 -7.56 -21.73 -15.23
CA PHE A 173 -8.72 -21.94 -16.13
C PHE A 173 -8.61 -21.28 -17.52
N SER A 174 -7.50 -20.62 -17.87
CA SER A 174 -7.34 -19.94 -19.17
C SER A 174 -6.75 -20.81 -20.28
N ALA A 175 -6.14 -21.95 -19.96
CA ALA A 175 -5.58 -22.85 -20.97
C ALA A 175 -6.69 -23.34 -21.94
N PRO A 176 -6.42 -23.42 -23.26
CA PRO A 176 -7.32 -24.12 -24.16
C PRO A 176 -7.43 -25.59 -23.72
N ASN A 177 -8.65 -26.12 -23.62
CA ASN A 177 -8.88 -27.53 -23.25
C ASN A 177 -8.22 -28.47 -24.26
N GLU A 178 -6.95 -28.82 -24.04
CA GLU A 178 -6.22 -29.89 -24.76
C GLU A 178 -6.34 -31.24 -24.05
N GLU A 179 -6.98 -31.30 -22.87
CA GLU A 179 -7.33 -32.58 -22.24
C GLU A 179 -8.47 -33.24 -23.03
N GLU A 180 -8.13 -34.24 -23.86
CA GLU A 180 -9.10 -35.08 -24.58
C GLU A 180 -10.14 -35.67 -23.61
N ASP A 181 -11.42 -35.68 -24.02
CA ASP A 181 -12.50 -36.34 -23.28
C ASP A 181 -12.22 -37.86 -23.25
N THR A 182 -11.46 -38.33 -22.25
CA THR A 182 -11.13 -39.75 -22.11
C THR A 182 -12.41 -40.55 -21.84
N PRO A 183 -12.76 -41.52 -22.69
CA PRO A 183 -14.00 -42.26 -22.52
C PRO A 183 -13.91 -43.19 -21.30
N ILE A 184 -14.81 -43.02 -20.33
CA ILE A 184 -14.88 -43.74 -19.06
C ILE A 184 -15.42 -45.15 -19.27
N PHE A 185 -16.48 -45.29 -20.08
CA PHE A 185 -17.21 -46.56 -20.22
C PHE A 185 -16.81 -47.40 -21.43
N GLU A 186 -15.93 -46.90 -22.31
CA GLU A 186 -15.54 -47.64 -23.53
C GLU A 186 -14.85 -48.97 -23.18
N HIS A 187 -14.07 -49.00 -22.10
CA HIS A 187 -13.35 -50.21 -21.66
C HIS A 187 -14.26 -51.35 -21.16
N ILE A 188 -15.52 -51.07 -20.83
CA ILE A 188 -16.48 -52.06 -20.34
C ILE A 188 -17.54 -52.44 -21.39
N LYS A 189 -17.47 -51.84 -22.58
CA LYS A 189 -18.47 -52.00 -23.65
C LYS A 189 -18.57 -53.44 -24.12
N ASP A 190 -17.43 -54.09 -24.39
CA ASP A 190 -17.39 -55.49 -24.82
C ASP A 190 -17.91 -56.44 -23.73
N PHE A 191 -17.55 -56.18 -22.47
CA PHE A 191 -18.02 -56.95 -21.32
C PHE A 191 -19.55 -56.85 -21.16
N LEU A 192 -20.10 -55.64 -21.20
CA LEU A 192 -21.54 -55.42 -21.06
C LEU A 192 -22.34 -55.95 -22.26
N THR A 193 -21.75 -55.91 -23.46
CA THR A 193 -22.36 -56.46 -24.68
C THR A 193 -22.47 -57.99 -24.58
N ASN A 194 -21.40 -58.64 -24.15
CA ASN A 194 -21.38 -60.09 -23.91
C ASN A 194 -22.32 -60.52 -22.76
N ALA A 195 -22.61 -59.62 -21.81
CA ALA A 195 -23.55 -59.84 -20.72
C ALA A 195 -25.03 -59.51 -21.07
N GLY A 196 -25.32 -59.12 -22.32
CA GLY A 196 -26.67 -58.78 -22.77
C GLY A 196 -27.25 -57.48 -22.18
N GLN A 197 -26.41 -56.57 -21.68
CA GLN A 197 -26.81 -55.35 -20.98
C GLN A 197 -26.79 -54.10 -21.90
N SER A 198 -27.43 -54.19 -23.07
CA SER A 198 -27.43 -53.12 -24.08
C SER A 198 -28.06 -51.80 -23.59
N SER A 199 -29.08 -51.88 -22.73
CA SER A 199 -29.73 -50.70 -22.12
C SER A 199 -28.83 -49.97 -21.11
N MET A 200 -27.90 -50.67 -20.46
CA MET A 200 -26.95 -50.06 -19.53
C MET A 200 -25.83 -49.33 -20.28
N ILE A 201 -25.37 -49.90 -21.40
CA ILE A 201 -24.38 -49.25 -22.28
C ILE A 201 -24.91 -47.91 -22.77
N THR A 202 -26.15 -47.87 -23.29
CA THR A 202 -26.75 -46.62 -23.78
C THR A 202 -26.96 -45.59 -22.66
N GLN A 203 -27.32 -46.02 -21.45
CA GLN A 203 -27.41 -45.13 -20.30
C GLN A 203 -26.07 -44.56 -19.86
N CYS A 204 -25.01 -45.38 -19.86
CA CYS A 204 -23.65 -44.97 -19.55
C CYS A 204 -23.11 -43.98 -20.59
N GLU A 205 -23.22 -44.30 -21.89
CA GLU A 205 -22.80 -43.41 -22.99
C GLU A 205 -23.56 -42.08 -22.95
N GLN A 206 -24.86 -42.09 -22.66
CA GLN A 206 -25.66 -40.88 -22.57
C GLN A 206 -25.30 -40.03 -21.33
N ALA A 207 -25.14 -40.66 -20.16
CA ALA A 207 -24.75 -39.94 -18.94
C ALA A 207 -23.34 -39.37 -19.05
N GLU A 208 -22.43 -40.07 -19.71
CA GLU A 208 -21.07 -39.62 -20.00
C GLU A 208 -21.06 -38.41 -20.94
N LYS A 209 -21.84 -38.46 -22.04
CA LYS A 209 -22.02 -37.31 -22.94
C LYS A 209 -22.62 -36.10 -22.22
N GLU A 210 -23.66 -36.30 -21.42
CA GLU A 210 -24.29 -35.24 -20.62
C GLU A 210 -23.32 -34.64 -19.61
N PHE A 211 -22.49 -35.47 -18.96
CA PHE A 211 -21.47 -35.03 -18.02
C PHE A 211 -20.40 -34.16 -18.69
N TYR A 212 -19.76 -34.65 -19.76
CA TYR A 212 -18.71 -33.90 -20.46
C TYR A 212 -19.25 -32.61 -21.10
N GLN A 213 -20.48 -32.65 -21.64
CA GLN A 213 -21.15 -31.46 -22.16
C GLN A 213 -21.40 -30.42 -21.05
N SER A 214 -21.89 -30.85 -19.88
CA SER A 214 -22.12 -29.98 -18.73
C SER A 214 -20.82 -29.40 -18.16
N LEU A 215 -19.77 -30.22 -18.10
CA LEU A 215 -18.44 -29.82 -17.65
C LEU A 215 -17.84 -28.76 -18.57
N LYS A 216 -17.84 -29.02 -19.89
CA LYS A 216 -17.33 -28.08 -20.91
C LYS A 216 -18.10 -26.76 -20.91
N GLN A 217 -19.44 -26.81 -20.82
CA GLN A 217 -20.26 -25.61 -20.70
C GLN A 217 -19.93 -24.81 -19.45
N THR A 218 -19.76 -25.47 -18.30
CA THR A 218 -19.43 -24.82 -17.03
C THR A 218 -18.04 -24.19 -17.08
N GLN A 219 -17.04 -24.87 -17.64
CA GLN A 219 -15.70 -24.32 -17.87
C GLN A 219 -15.71 -23.09 -18.79
N CYS A 220 -16.48 -23.11 -19.89
CA CYS A 220 -16.65 -21.93 -20.75
C CYS A 220 -17.26 -20.73 -20.00
N ILE A 221 -18.25 -20.98 -19.12
CA ILE A 221 -18.86 -19.92 -18.29
C ILE A 221 -17.86 -19.41 -17.25
N ILE A 222 -17.07 -20.28 -16.62
CA ILE A 222 -16.00 -19.93 -15.68
C ILE A 222 -14.99 -18.99 -16.36
N ARG A 223 -14.45 -19.40 -17.52
CA ARG A 223 -13.50 -18.58 -18.29
C ARG A 223 -14.09 -17.22 -18.67
N ALA A 224 -15.30 -17.20 -19.21
CA ALA A 224 -15.98 -15.95 -19.55
C ALA A 224 -16.25 -15.06 -18.31
N CYS A 225 -16.52 -15.66 -17.15
CA CYS A 225 -16.70 -14.91 -15.90
C CYS A 225 -15.37 -14.34 -15.39
N LEU A 226 -14.27 -15.11 -15.46
CA LEU A 226 -12.93 -14.67 -15.08
C LEU A 226 -12.43 -13.54 -15.99
N GLU A 227 -12.69 -13.61 -17.30
CA GLU A 227 -12.40 -12.54 -18.25
C GLU A 227 -13.14 -11.25 -17.86
N LEU A 228 -14.44 -11.33 -17.54
CA LEU A 228 -15.23 -10.16 -17.12
C LEU A 228 -14.81 -9.62 -15.75
N LEU A 229 -14.45 -10.49 -14.79
CA LEU A 229 -13.94 -10.08 -13.48
C LEU A 229 -12.58 -9.40 -13.61
N SER A 230 -11.69 -9.91 -14.46
CA SER A 230 -10.40 -9.29 -14.76
C SER A 230 -10.57 -7.92 -15.42
N GLN A 231 -11.52 -7.80 -16.36
CA GLN A 231 -11.90 -6.51 -16.93
C GLN A 231 -12.47 -5.56 -15.87
N TYR A 232 -13.30 -6.07 -14.94
CA TYR A 232 -13.89 -5.27 -13.87
C TYR A 232 -12.81 -4.70 -12.95
N VAL A 233 -11.87 -5.53 -12.49
CA VAL A 233 -10.75 -5.09 -11.65
C VAL A 233 -9.90 -4.05 -12.38
N ALA A 234 -9.58 -4.29 -13.66
CA ALA A 234 -8.79 -3.34 -14.44
C ALA A 234 -9.51 -2.00 -14.65
N VAL A 235 -10.85 -2.00 -14.74
CA VAL A 235 -11.67 -0.79 -14.86
C VAL A 235 -11.84 -0.10 -13.50
N SER A 236 -12.04 -0.85 -12.41
CA SER A 236 -12.23 -0.28 -11.07
C SER A 236 -11.01 0.45 -10.55
N GLN A 237 -9.81 0.13 -11.07
CA GLN A 237 -8.58 0.86 -10.79
C GLN A 237 -8.57 2.32 -11.27
N TYR A 238 -9.52 2.73 -12.11
CA TYR A 238 -9.69 4.12 -12.55
C TYR A 238 -10.78 4.87 -11.76
N PHE A 239 -11.45 4.23 -10.80
CA PHE A 239 -12.49 4.89 -10.02
C PHE A 239 -11.86 5.87 -9.01
N PRO A 240 -12.29 7.15 -9.01
CA PRO A 240 -11.79 8.14 -8.06
C PRO A 240 -12.10 7.74 -6.62
N GLN A 241 -11.13 7.87 -5.71
CA GLN A 241 -11.32 7.61 -4.28
C GLN A 241 -12.44 8.46 -3.67
N SER A 242 -12.59 9.72 -4.10
CA SER A 242 -13.69 10.58 -3.65
C SER A 242 -15.09 10.07 -4.03
N GLN A 243 -15.21 9.14 -4.97
CA GLN A 243 -16.49 8.49 -5.29
C GLN A 243 -16.67 7.15 -4.56
N THR A 244 -15.59 6.47 -4.18
CA THR A 244 -15.63 5.21 -3.45
C THR A 244 -15.75 5.40 -1.93
N GLU A 245 -15.07 6.39 -1.35
CA GLU A 245 -15.14 6.72 0.09
C GLU A 245 -16.50 7.32 0.48
N TYR A 246 -17.12 8.05 -0.45
CA TYR A 246 -18.45 8.66 -0.28
C TYR A 246 -19.56 7.81 -0.90
N HIS A 247 -19.38 6.49 -0.96
CA HIS A 247 -20.39 5.60 -1.50
C HIS A 247 -21.71 5.77 -0.74
N ARG A 248 -22.81 6.01 -1.46
CA ARG A 248 -24.12 6.42 -0.88
C ARG A 248 -24.58 5.51 0.27
N ILE A 249 -24.28 4.22 0.21
CA ILE A 249 -24.64 3.25 1.26
C ILE A 249 -23.93 3.57 2.59
N VAL A 250 -22.65 3.96 2.56
CA VAL A 250 -21.89 4.32 3.77
C VAL A 250 -22.46 5.60 4.39
N MET A 251 -22.81 6.59 3.54
CA MET A 251 -23.46 7.83 3.99
C MET A 251 -24.88 7.58 4.53
N PHE A 252 -25.69 6.78 3.83
CA PHE A 252 -27.03 6.39 4.29
C PHE A 252 -27.00 5.62 5.60
N ARG A 253 -26.03 4.72 5.76
CA ARG A 253 -25.79 4.00 7.01
C ARG A 253 -25.44 4.97 8.15
N LYS A 254 -24.53 5.93 7.92
CA LYS A 254 -24.19 6.99 8.90
C LYS A 254 -25.41 7.83 9.28
N PHE A 255 -26.22 8.24 8.31
CA PHE A 255 -27.42 9.04 8.56
C PHE A 255 -28.51 8.26 9.31
N LEU A 256 -28.72 7.00 8.95
CA LEU A 256 -29.70 6.14 9.58
C LEU A 256 -29.31 5.80 11.03
N ALA A 257 -28.02 5.58 11.31
CA ALA A 257 -27.53 5.44 12.68
C ALA A 257 -27.83 6.70 13.52
N ALA A 258 -27.54 7.90 13.00
CA ALA A 258 -27.83 9.15 13.69
C ALA A 258 -29.35 9.37 13.95
N ALA A 259 -30.21 8.96 13.02
CA ALA A 259 -31.67 9.03 13.18
C ALA A 259 -32.20 8.05 14.25
N LEU A 260 -31.56 6.88 14.38
CA LEU A 260 -31.91 5.88 15.40
C LEU A 260 -31.47 6.31 16.80
N ASP A 261 -30.29 6.91 16.94
CA ASP A 261 -29.73 7.34 18.22
C ASP A 261 -30.49 8.52 18.84
N SER A 262 -30.92 9.47 18.01
CA SER A 262 -31.57 10.71 18.46
C SER A 262 -33.03 10.55 18.88
N LYS A 263 -33.77 9.59 18.32
CA LYS A 263 -35.23 9.39 18.53
C LYS A 263 -36.07 10.68 18.40
N SER A 264 -35.57 11.67 17.66
CA SER A 264 -36.21 12.98 17.49
C SER A 264 -36.77 13.10 16.08
N PRO A 265 -38.02 13.58 15.92
CA PRO A 265 -38.62 13.79 14.62
C PRO A 265 -37.93 14.93 13.83
N GLU A 266 -37.31 15.90 14.52
CA GLU A 266 -36.50 16.96 13.88
C GLU A 266 -35.28 16.36 13.17
N VAL A 267 -34.52 15.51 13.87
CA VAL A 267 -33.34 14.84 13.30
C VAL A 267 -33.73 13.92 12.13
N CYS A 268 -34.90 13.28 12.19
CA CYS A 268 -35.43 12.48 11.08
C CYS A 268 -35.70 13.35 9.83
N ARG A 269 -36.28 14.54 9.99
CA ARG A 269 -36.50 15.49 8.89
C ARG A 269 -35.20 16.02 8.30
N GLU A 270 -34.22 16.33 9.15
CA GLU A 270 -32.88 16.75 8.71
C GLU A 270 -32.18 15.65 7.90
N VAL A 271 -32.17 14.42 8.42
CA VAL A 271 -31.61 13.26 7.73
C VAL A 271 -32.32 12.99 6.40
N ALA A 272 -33.65 13.05 6.36
CA ALA A 272 -34.41 12.90 5.11
C ALA A 272 -34.09 14.02 4.09
N SER A 273 -33.91 15.25 4.56
CA SER A 273 -33.46 16.37 3.73
C SER A 273 -32.06 16.14 3.17
N GLN A 274 -31.12 15.65 3.98
CA GLN A 274 -29.76 15.31 3.56
C GLN A 274 -29.74 14.18 2.52
N VAL A 275 -30.56 13.13 2.70
CA VAL A 275 -30.73 12.04 1.72
C VAL A 275 -31.24 12.59 0.38
N ASN A 276 -32.27 13.45 0.41
CA ASN A 276 -32.81 14.09 -0.79
C ASN A 276 -31.81 15.06 -1.44
N ALA A 277 -31.04 15.80 -0.66
CA ALA A 277 -30.00 16.69 -1.15
C ALA A 277 -28.88 15.93 -1.87
N ILE A 278 -28.43 14.78 -1.34
CA ILE A 278 -27.47 13.92 -2.02
C ILE A 278 -28.05 13.40 -3.34
N ILE A 279 -29.30 12.93 -3.36
CA ILE A 279 -29.94 12.43 -4.60
C ILE A 279 -30.06 13.54 -5.65
N ASN A 280 -30.39 14.76 -5.24
CA ASN A 280 -30.59 15.90 -6.13
C ASN A 280 -29.27 16.55 -6.58
N ALA A 281 -28.24 16.56 -5.73
CA ALA A 281 -26.92 17.09 -6.08
C ALA A 281 -26.26 16.27 -7.21
N GLU A 282 -26.49 14.95 -7.26
CA GLU A 282 -25.93 14.06 -8.28
C GLU A 282 -26.52 14.34 -9.67
N ASN A 283 -27.80 14.71 -9.76
CA ASN A 283 -28.43 15.15 -11.02
C ASN A 283 -27.83 16.46 -11.57
N ASN A 284 -27.10 17.21 -10.72
CA ASN A 284 -26.49 18.50 -11.03
C ASN A 284 -24.94 18.48 -11.02
N LYS A 285 -24.29 17.34 -10.76
CA LYS A 285 -22.82 17.22 -10.78
C LYS A 285 -22.32 17.06 -12.21
N GLY A 286 -21.94 18.19 -12.80
CA GLY A 286 -21.36 18.25 -14.14
C GLY A 286 -22.40 18.50 -15.23
N ASP A 287 -21.99 19.18 -16.29
CA ASP A 287 -22.84 19.39 -17.46
C ASP A 287 -23.00 18.03 -18.18
N PRO A 288 -24.22 17.45 -18.25
CA PRO A 288 -24.44 16.15 -18.88
C PRO A 288 -24.00 16.15 -20.34
N GLN A 289 -24.03 17.30 -21.03
CA GLN A 289 -23.53 17.42 -22.39
C GLN A 289 -22.00 17.28 -22.45
N GLN A 290 -21.26 17.79 -21.45
CA GLN A 290 -19.81 17.61 -21.36
C GLN A 290 -19.45 16.15 -21.09
N ILE A 291 -20.17 15.47 -20.21
CA ILE A 291 -19.96 14.04 -19.90
C ILE A 291 -20.19 13.18 -21.15
N ILE A 292 -21.27 13.44 -21.89
CA ILE A 292 -21.56 12.74 -23.16
C ILE A 292 -20.49 13.04 -24.22
N ALA A 293 -20.11 14.31 -24.37
CA ALA A 293 -19.07 14.72 -25.34
C ALA A 293 -17.70 14.10 -25.01
N TYR A 294 -17.34 14.04 -23.72
CA TYR A 294 -16.11 13.39 -23.25
C TYR A 294 -16.14 11.89 -23.55
N ASN A 295 -17.27 11.22 -23.29
CA ASN A 295 -17.44 9.80 -23.58
C ASN A 295 -17.26 9.48 -25.08
N TYR A 296 -17.86 10.28 -25.96
CA TYR A 296 -17.73 10.11 -27.42
C TYR A 296 -16.28 10.32 -27.90
N ARG A 297 -15.55 11.27 -27.30
CA ARG A 297 -14.12 11.46 -27.58
C ARG A 297 -13.29 10.26 -27.14
N LEU A 298 -13.56 9.71 -25.95
CA LEU A 298 -12.91 8.47 -25.49
C LEU A 298 -13.23 7.27 -26.37
N GLU A 299 -14.47 7.14 -26.85
CA GLU A 299 -14.87 6.10 -27.79
C GLU A 299 -14.05 6.20 -29.09
N THR A 300 -13.92 7.43 -29.62
CA THR A 300 -13.13 7.70 -30.83
C THR A 300 -11.65 7.34 -30.63
N ILE A 301 -11.06 7.68 -29.47
CA ILE A 301 -9.67 7.34 -29.14
C ILE A 301 -9.50 5.81 -29.04
N SER A 302 -10.41 5.13 -28.33
CA SER A 302 -10.42 3.67 -28.21
C SER A 302 -10.55 2.99 -29.59
N ALA A 303 -11.44 3.47 -30.46
CA ALA A 303 -11.61 2.96 -31.80
C ALA A 303 -10.34 3.14 -32.66
N LYS A 304 -9.69 4.32 -32.60
CA LYS A 304 -8.42 4.58 -33.29
C LYS A 304 -7.30 3.68 -32.79
N ALA A 305 -7.19 3.49 -31.47
CA ALA A 305 -6.17 2.62 -30.87
C ALA A 305 -6.36 1.15 -31.28
N ASN A 306 -7.61 0.66 -31.31
CA ASN A 306 -7.92 -0.69 -31.80
C ASN A 306 -7.60 -0.87 -33.30
N ALA A 307 -7.90 0.15 -34.12
CA ALA A 307 -7.55 0.12 -35.54
C ALA A 307 -6.02 0.10 -35.75
N ASN A 308 -5.26 0.81 -34.91
CA ASN A 308 -3.80 0.76 -34.94
C ASN A 308 -3.27 -0.61 -34.51
N LEU A 309 -3.81 -1.20 -33.44
CA LEU A 309 -3.47 -2.56 -33.01
C LEU A 309 -3.73 -3.58 -34.12
N ALA A 310 -4.87 -3.51 -34.80
CA ALA A 310 -5.19 -4.39 -35.93
C ALA A 310 -4.12 -4.29 -37.04
N LYS A 311 -3.72 -3.08 -37.42
CA LYS A 311 -2.63 -2.86 -38.39
C LYS A 311 -1.30 -3.45 -37.92
N CYS A 312 -0.95 -3.31 -36.64
CA CYS A 312 0.28 -3.90 -36.10
C CYS A 312 0.23 -5.43 -36.07
N VAL A 313 -0.93 -6.03 -35.79
CA VAL A 313 -1.14 -7.48 -35.86
C VAL A 313 -0.99 -7.98 -37.29
N GLU A 314 -1.57 -7.29 -38.27
CA GLU A 314 -1.40 -7.61 -39.71
C GLU A 314 0.08 -7.53 -40.13
N LYS A 315 0.79 -6.47 -39.73
CA LYS A 315 2.24 -6.35 -39.98
C LYS A 315 3.04 -7.49 -39.32
N LEU A 316 2.72 -7.85 -38.08
CA LEU A 316 3.39 -8.96 -37.38
C LEU A 316 3.15 -10.30 -38.10
N GLN A 317 1.94 -10.52 -38.64
CA GLN A 317 1.65 -11.72 -39.42
C GLN A 317 2.42 -11.76 -40.74
N LEU A 318 2.56 -10.63 -41.43
CA LEU A 318 3.34 -10.53 -42.69
C LEU A 318 4.83 -10.83 -42.49
N GLU A 319 5.40 -10.47 -41.35
CA GLU A 319 6.81 -10.74 -41.01
C GLU A 319 7.09 -12.20 -40.57
N GLY A 320 6.06 -13.06 -40.49
CA GLY A 320 6.22 -14.46 -40.07
C GLY A 320 5.83 -14.73 -38.61
N GLY A 321 5.10 -13.82 -37.96
CA GLY A 321 4.55 -14.01 -36.63
C GLY A 321 5.57 -13.84 -35.49
N PRO A 322 5.28 -14.36 -34.28
CA PRO A 322 6.14 -14.15 -33.11
C PRO A 322 7.53 -14.82 -33.22
N GLU A 323 7.69 -15.82 -34.09
CA GLU A 323 8.95 -16.54 -34.31
C GLU A 323 9.90 -15.83 -35.29
N ALA A 324 9.42 -14.82 -36.02
CA ALA A 324 10.20 -14.08 -37.01
C ALA A 324 11.53 -13.54 -36.47
N MET A 325 11.53 -13.05 -35.22
CA MET A 325 12.73 -12.55 -34.57
C MET A 325 13.77 -13.65 -34.33
N ALA A 326 13.35 -14.87 -33.96
CA ALA A 326 14.26 -15.99 -33.73
C ALA A 326 14.91 -16.44 -35.04
N VAL A 327 14.13 -16.53 -36.12
CA VAL A 327 14.61 -16.87 -37.47
C VAL A 327 15.62 -15.83 -37.96
N ALA A 328 15.30 -14.54 -37.86
CA ALA A 328 16.21 -13.47 -38.26
C ALA A 328 17.49 -13.44 -37.41
N GLN A 329 17.39 -13.78 -36.13
CA GLN A 329 18.55 -13.88 -35.24
C GLN A 329 19.48 -15.02 -35.65
N GLU A 330 18.94 -16.16 -36.08
CA GLU A 330 19.76 -17.29 -36.55
C GLU A 330 20.45 -17.00 -37.87
N ALA A 331 19.72 -16.47 -38.85
CA ALA A 331 20.30 -16.03 -40.13
C ALA A 331 21.46 -15.02 -39.92
N TYR A 332 21.31 -14.13 -38.95
CA TYR A 332 22.36 -13.18 -38.59
C TYR A 332 23.58 -13.86 -37.92
N ARG A 333 23.39 -14.87 -37.07
CA ARG A 333 24.50 -15.66 -36.50
C ARG A 333 25.25 -16.42 -37.59
N GLU A 334 24.53 -17.05 -38.52
CA GLU A 334 25.11 -17.78 -39.64
C GLU A 334 25.94 -16.87 -40.57
N ALA A 335 25.43 -15.68 -40.87
CA ALA A 335 26.14 -14.69 -41.68
C ALA A 335 27.46 -14.25 -40.99
N LYS A 336 27.43 -14.01 -39.67
CA LYS A 336 28.66 -13.71 -38.90
C LYS A 336 29.65 -14.87 -38.87
N ALA A 337 29.16 -16.09 -38.66
CA ALA A 337 29.98 -17.29 -38.67
C ALA A 337 30.67 -17.47 -40.03
N SER A 338 29.98 -17.15 -41.12
CA SER A 338 30.51 -17.22 -42.49
C SER A 338 31.68 -16.27 -42.70
N ILE A 339 31.63 -15.03 -42.19
CA ILE A 339 32.77 -14.11 -42.19
C ILE A 339 33.93 -14.68 -41.37
N GLY A 340 33.66 -15.15 -40.15
CA GLY A 340 34.70 -15.72 -39.28
C GLY A 340 35.38 -16.96 -39.89
N ASN A 341 34.62 -17.80 -40.59
CA ASN A 341 35.16 -18.95 -41.33
C ASN A 341 36.04 -18.49 -42.50
N TRP A 342 35.57 -17.52 -43.29
CA TRP A 342 36.31 -16.96 -44.42
C TRP A 342 37.66 -16.34 -44.00
N VAL A 343 37.65 -15.52 -42.94
CA VAL A 343 38.87 -14.88 -42.40
C VAL A 343 39.88 -15.92 -41.89
N ARG A 344 39.42 -17.07 -41.37
CA ARG A 344 40.30 -18.17 -40.94
C ARG A 344 40.83 -19.02 -42.09
N SER A 345 40.09 -19.12 -43.19
CA SER A 345 40.41 -20.05 -44.29
C SER A 345 41.28 -19.45 -45.40
N GLU A 346 41.21 -18.14 -45.64
CA GLU A 346 41.87 -17.49 -46.79
C GLU A 346 42.91 -16.44 -46.34
N GLU A 347 44.13 -16.54 -46.87
CA GLU A 347 45.17 -15.53 -46.65
C GLU A 347 44.81 -14.21 -47.34
N GLY A 348 44.97 -13.09 -46.63
CA GLY A 348 44.54 -11.77 -47.11
C GLY A 348 43.03 -11.47 -46.98
N ALA A 349 42.23 -12.41 -46.47
CA ALA A 349 40.81 -12.18 -46.21
C ALA A 349 40.57 -11.10 -45.14
N ALA A 350 41.44 -11.00 -44.13
CA ALA A 350 41.34 -9.97 -43.09
C ALA A 350 41.48 -8.55 -43.66
N THR A 351 42.49 -8.29 -44.49
CA THR A 351 42.68 -6.97 -45.12
C THR A 351 41.58 -6.66 -46.14
N ALA A 352 41.10 -7.66 -46.89
CA ALA A 352 39.96 -7.49 -47.79
C ALA A 352 38.65 -7.19 -47.04
N LEU A 353 38.44 -7.77 -45.85
CA LEU A 353 37.32 -7.47 -44.96
C LEU A 353 37.39 -6.02 -44.47
N GLU A 354 38.57 -5.60 -44.01
CA GLU A 354 38.78 -4.24 -43.50
C GLU A 354 38.52 -3.18 -44.58
N CYS A 355 39.02 -3.36 -45.81
CA CYS A 355 38.70 -2.47 -46.94
C CYS A 355 37.20 -2.44 -47.27
N ALA A 356 36.52 -3.60 -47.25
CA ALA A 356 35.07 -3.68 -47.49
C ALA A 356 34.27 -2.93 -46.41
N VAL A 357 34.69 -3.05 -45.14
CA VAL A 357 34.07 -2.36 -44.01
C VAL A 357 34.34 -0.85 -44.08
N ILE A 358 35.56 -0.41 -44.42
CA ILE A 358 35.89 1.02 -44.60
C ILE A 358 35.00 1.67 -45.65
N SER A 359 34.87 1.04 -46.83
CA SER A 359 33.98 1.54 -47.89
C SER A 359 32.54 1.64 -47.40
N MET A 360 32.02 0.59 -46.76
CA MET A 360 30.64 0.60 -46.27
C MET A 360 30.40 1.64 -45.17
N LEU A 361 31.34 1.80 -44.25
CA LEU A 361 31.31 2.80 -43.18
C LEU A 361 31.37 4.23 -43.74
N CYS A 362 32.14 4.48 -44.81
CA CYS A 362 32.21 5.79 -45.46
C CYS A 362 30.85 6.18 -46.07
N HIS A 363 30.23 5.26 -46.82
CA HIS A 363 28.89 5.45 -47.39
C HIS A 363 27.83 5.63 -46.29
N LEU A 364 27.93 4.86 -45.21
CA LEU A 364 27.04 4.97 -44.06
C LEU A 364 27.19 6.32 -43.36
N ASN A 365 28.42 6.80 -43.14
CA ASN A 365 28.66 8.08 -42.50
C ASN A 365 28.10 9.26 -43.30
N ARG A 366 28.19 9.21 -44.65
CA ARG A 366 27.55 10.19 -45.51
C ARG A 366 26.03 10.20 -45.35
N ARG A 367 25.40 9.02 -45.31
CA ARG A 367 23.95 8.92 -45.04
C ARG A 367 23.58 9.46 -43.66
N TYR A 368 24.43 9.20 -42.68
CA TYR A 368 24.22 9.65 -41.32
C TYR A 368 24.30 11.18 -41.22
N LEU A 369 25.33 11.78 -41.84
CA LEU A 369 25.53 13.23 -41.93
C LEU A 369 24.39 13.94 -42.68
N MET A 370 23.88 13.34 -43.76
CA MET A 370 22.69 13.86 -44.48
C MET A 370 21.45 13.90 -43.58
N LEU A 371 21.23 12.86 -42.76
CA LEU A 371 20.11 12.79 -41.83
C LEU A 371 20.26 13.81 -40.70
N GLU A 372 21.47 13.94 -40.12
CA GLU A 372 21.78 14.94 -39.11
C GLU A 372 21.57 16.36 -39.65
N SER A 373 22.03 16.64 -40.88
CA SER A 373 21.87 17.94 -41.54
C SER A 373 20.40 18.28 -41.82
N GLY A 374 19.61 17.28 -42.22
CA GLY A 374 18.16 17.39 -42.36
C GLY A 374 17.48 17.69 -41.02
N ALA A 375 17.89 17.01 -39.94
CA ALA A 375 17.39 17.24 -38.60
C ALA A 375 17.76 18.64 -38.06
N GLN A 376 18.98 19.11 -38.31
CA GLN A 376 19.40 20.46 -37.97
C GLN A 376 18.55 21.52 -38.69
N SER A 377 18.27 21.30 -39.98
CA SER A 377 17.45 22.20 -40.81
C SER A 377 15.98 22.22 -40.38
N ALA A 378 15.47 21.12 -39.82
CA ALA A 378 14.08 21.03 -39.35
C ALA A 378 13.81 21.85 -38.08
N GLY A 379 14.83 22.08 -37.23
CA GLY A 379 14.71 22.90 -36.02
C GLY A 379 13.56 22.47 -35.11
N ASP A 380 12.65 23.39 -34.79
CA ASP A 380 11.48 23.12 -33.92
C ASP A 380 10.50 22.09 -34.50
N CYS A 381 10.49 21.90 -35.82
CA CYS A 381 9.66 20.90 -36.50
C CYS A 381 10.23 19.47 -36.39
N LEU A 382 11.41 19.29 -35.80
CA LEU A 382 12.07 17.99 -35.66
C LEU A 382 11.19 16.98 -34.90
N VAL A 383 10.38 17.45 -33.95
CA VAL A 383 9.43 16.61 -33.18
C VAL A 383 8.49 15.83 -34.09
N ASP A 384 8.07 16.44 -35.20
CA ASP A 384 7.09 15.90 -36.15
C ASP A 384 7.75 15.35 -37.43
N LEU A 385 9.10 15.30 -37.49
CA LEU A 385 9.85 14.78 -38.64
C LEU A 385 9.74 13.25 -38.72
N THR A 386 9.12 12.76 -39.79
CA THR A 386 8.97 11.34 -40.08
C THR A 386 9.62 10.97 -41.41
N SER A 387 10.14 9.74 -41.49
CA SER A 387 10.67 9.14 -42.70
C SER A 387 9.58 8.89 -43.74
N ARG A 388 9.97 8.50 -44.97
CA ARG A 388 9.01 8.10 -46.02
C ARG A 388 8.15 6.90 -45.62
N GLU A 389 8.67 6.06 -44.73
CA GLU A 389 8.00 4.85 -44.23
C GLU A 389 7.11 5.16 -43.01
N GLY A 390 7.12 6.41 -42.53
CA GLY A 390 6.30 6.89 -41.41
C GLY A 390 6.95 6.70 -40.04
N GLU A 391 8.20 6.22 -39.99
CA GLU A 391 8.98 6.10 -38.76
C GLU A 391 9.51 7.46 -38.29
N TRP A 392 9.73 7.62 -37.00
CA TRP A 392 10.23 8.87 -36.46
C TRP A 392 11.74 9.02 -36.75
N PHE A 393 12.23 10.24 -36.97
CA PHE A 393 13.63 10.47 -37.37
C PHE A 393 14.66 9.83 -36.40
N LEU A 394 14.32 9.70 -35.12
CA LEU A 394 15.20 9.10 -34.11
C LEU A 394 15.42 7.59 -34.37
N ASP A 395 14.39 6.89 -34.85
CA ASP A 395 14.48 5.46 -35.15
C ASP A 395 15.43 5.25 -36.35
N ASP A 396 15.37 6.13 -37.36
CA ASP A 396 16.32 6.13 -38.49
C ASP A 396 17.75 6.43 -38.03
N MET A 397 17.95 7.43 -37.15
CA MET A 397 19.28 7.75 -36.60
C MET A 397 19.86 6.59 -35.79
N SER A 398 19.04 5.97 -34.93
CA SER A 398 19.44 4.81 -34.13
C SER A 398 19.76 3.60 -35.03
N ALA A 399 19.01 3.40 -36.11
CA ALA A 399 19.27 2.32 -37.07
C ALA A 399 20.61 2.52 -37.80
N LEU A 400 20.92 3.74 -38.28
CA LEU A 400 22.21 4.05 -38.89
C LEU A 400 23.36 3.89 -37.89
N SER A 401 23.20 4.36 -36.65
CA SER A 401 24.22 4.20 -35.60
C SER A 401 24.45 2.72 -35.25
N THR A 402 23.39 1.91 -35.19
CA THR A 402 23.49 0.46 -34.96
C THR A 402 24.25 -0.23 -36.09
N GLN A 403 24.01 0.16 -37.34
CA GLN A 403 24.76 -0.36 -38.49
C GLN A 403 26.25 0.02 -38.43
N ALA A 404 26.59 1.22 -37.97
CA ALA A 404 27.99 1.63 -37.77
C ALA A 404 28.73 0.75 -36.74
N VAL A 405 28.12 0.56 -35.57
CA VAL A 405 28.69 -0.30 -34.51
C VAL A 405 28.83 -1.75 -34.99
N GLU A 406 27.84 -2.22 -35.75
CA GLU A 406 27.85 -3.58 -36.28
C GLU A 406 29.00 -3.81 -37.25
N LEU A 407 29.19 -2.91 -38.21
CA LEU A 407 30.31 -2.96 -39.16
C LEU A 407 31.67 -2.94 -38.46
N LEU A 408 31.84 -2.07 -37.46
CA LEU A 408 33.07 -2.01 -36.64
C LEU A 408 33.30 -3.29 -35.83
N SER A 409 32.23 -4.01 -35.44
CA SER A 409 32.33 -5.26 -34.69
C SER A 409 32.86 -6.44 -35.50
N LEU A 410 32.83 -6.35 -36.83
CA LEU A 410 33.36 -7.38 -37.74
C LEU A 410 34.90 -7.35 -37.82
N LEU A 411 35.53 -6.24 -37.39
CA LEU A 411 36.97 -6.05 -37.48
C LEU A 411 37.68 -6.66 -36.25
N PRO A 412 38.83 -7.33 -36.43
CA PRO A 412 39.63 -7.88 -35.34
C PRO A 412 40.43 -6.78 -34.62
N LEU A 413 39.74 -5.89 -33.89
CA LEU A 413 40.34 -4.69 -33.28
C LEU A 413 41.15 -4.97 -32.00
N GLN A 414 41.11 -6.21 -31.47
CA GLN A 414 41.80 -6.58 -30.22
C GLN A 414 43.33 -6.58 -30.37
N SER A 415 43.86 -6.92 -31.55
CA SER A 415 45.29 -6.88 -31.85
C SER A 415 45.83 -5.45 -32.05
N ALA A 416 44.96 -4.47 -32.34
CA ALA A 416 45.35 -3.07 -32.55
C ALA A 416 45.66 -2.32 -31.24
N SER A 417 45.26 -2.86 -30.08
CA SER A 417 45.45 -2.23 -28.77
C SER A 417 46.91 -2.05 -28.33
N VAL A 418 47.86 -2.73 -28.99
CA VAL A 418 49.29 -2.68 -28.65
C VAL A 418 50.03 -1.58 -29.42
N GLU A 419 49.55 -1.16 -30.59
CA GLU A 419 50.25 -0.23 -31.49
C GLU A 419 49.55 1.14 -31.65
N ASP A 420 48.22 1.22 -31.51
CA ASP A 420 47.46 2.47 -31.70
C ASP A 420 46.29 2.62 -30.69
N ALA A 421 46.57 3.32 -29.59
CA ALA A 421 45.61 3.53 -28.50
C ALA A 421 44.40 4.41 -28.89
N ALA A 422 44.46 5.15 -30.01
CA ALA A 422 43.41 6.07 -30.42
C ALA A 422 42.21 5.34 -31.07
N LEU A 423 42.45 4.25 -31.81
CA LEU A 423 41.42 3.51 -32.55
C LEU A 423 40.36 2.87 -31.64
N PRO A 424 40.71 2.13 -30.57
CA PRO A 424 39.73 1.57 -29.64
C PRO A 424 38.84 2.64 -29.01
N VAL A 425 39.39 3.81 -28.71
CA VAL A 425 38.62 4.89 -28.07
C VAL A 425 37.66 5.57 -29.05
N ALA A 426 38.07 5.75 -30.31
CA ALA A 426 37.17 6.24 -31.36
C ALA A 426 36.00 5.26 -31.60
N VAL A 427 36.27 3.96 -31.60
CA VAL A 427 35.23 2.92 -31.72
C VAL A 427 34.30 2.93 -30.51
N GLU A 428 34.83 3.12 -29.30
CA GLU A 428 34.03 3.24 -28.08
C GLU A 428 33.18 4.52 -28.08
N CYS A 429 33.67 5.62 -28.66
CA CYS A 429 32.88 6.82 -28.87
C CYS A 429 31.67 6.54 -29.78
N VAL A 430 31.86 5.81 -30.89
CA VAL A 430 30.74 5.41 -31.77
C VAL A 430 29.73 4.52 -31.03
N ARG A 431 30.19 3.61 -30.16
CA ARG A 431 29.31 2.78 -29.33
C ARG A 431 28.51 3.61 -28.33
N ASN A 432 29.14 4.56 -27.64
CA ASN A 432 28.45 5.44 -26.69
C ASN A 432 27.39 6.32 -27.36
N VAL A 433 27.64 6.79 -28.59
CA VAL A 433 26.59 7.47 -29.39
C VAL A 433 25.41 6.54 -29.66
N ASN A 434 25.68 5.30 -30.08
CA ASN A 434 24.61 4.32 -30.31
C ASN A 434 23.81 4.04 -29.03
N TYR A 435 24.48 3.84 -27.90
CA TYR A 435 23.82 3.66 -26.61
C TYR A 435 22.99 4.88 -26.20
N LEU A 436 23.48 6.10 -26.41
CA LEU A 436 22.71 7.32 -26.13
C LEU A 436 21.43 7.41 -26.97
N LEU A 437 21.51 7.11 -28.27
CA LEU A 437 20.35 7.07 -29.15
C LEU A 437 19.37 5.95 -28.74
N ALA A 438 19.89 4.78 -28.38
CA ALA A 438 19.08 3.68 -27.88
C ALA A 438 18.37 4.05 -26.56
N ASP A 439 19.04 4.76 -25.64
CA ASP A 439 18.46 5.24 -24.39
C ASP A 439 17.36 6.29 -24.65
N LEU A 440 17.51 7.16 -25.66
CA LEU A 440 16.47 8.11 -26.07
C LEU A 440 15.25 7.40 -26.71
N VAL A 441 15.46 6.37 -27.53
CA VAL A 441 14.38 5.52 -28.06
C VAL A 441 13.67 4.78 -26.92
N GLN A 442 14.44 4.26 -25.96
CA GLN A 442 13.93 3.54 -24.81
C GLN A 442 13.19 4.45 -23.83
N LEU A 443 13.62 5.70 -23.66
CA LEU A 443 12.92 6.73 -22.89
C LEU A 443 11.50 6.94 -23.43
N ASN A 444 11.35 7.11 -24.75
CA ASN A 444 10.03 7.26 -25.37
C ASN A 444 9.22 5.95 -25.27
N TYR A 445 9.87 4.79 -25.42
CA TYR A 445 9.23 3.48 -25.24
C TYR A 445 8.65 3.32 -23.83
N ASN A 446 9.49 3.47 -22.81
CA ASN A 446 9.14 3.27 -21.41
C ASN A 446 8.13 4.31 -20.93
N PHE A 447 8.23 5.55 -21.41
CA PHE A 447 7.22 6.55 -21.11
C PHE A 447 5.84 6.12 -21.61
N SER A 448 5.72 5.78 -22.90
CA SER A 448 4.42 5.40 -23.49
C SER A 448 3.84 4.09 -22.93
N THR A 449 4.68 3.14 -22.52
CA THR A 449 4.24 1.80 -22.11
C THR A 449 4.14 1.58 -20.61
N ILE A 450 4.85 2.38 -19.79
CA ILE A 450 4.95 2.19 -18.33
C ILE A 450 4.49 3.45 -17.59
N ILE A 451 5.16 4.59 -17.82
CA ILE A 451 4.94 5.80 -17.01
C ILE A 451 3.59 6.44 -17.29
N LEU A 452 3.27 6.69 -18.56
CA LEU A 452 2.02 7.36 -18.95
C LEU A 452 0.79 6.56 -18.51
N PRO A 453 0.70 5.25 -18.76
CA PRO A 453 -0.46 4.49 -18.30
C PRO A 453 -0.62 4.44 -16.78
N GLU A 454 0.48 4.33 -16.03
CA GLU A 454 0.44 4.33 -14.57
C GLU A 454 0.05 5.71 -14.02
N ALA A 455 0.58 6.79 -14.60
CA ALA A 455 0.21 8.16 -14.25
C ALA A 455 -1.28 8.42 -14.48
N LEU A 456 -1.80 8.07 -15.66
CA LEU A 456 -3.22 8.18 -15.96
C LEU A 456 -4.04 7.39 -14.94
N LYS A 457 -3.71 6.11 -14.70
CA LYS A 457 -4.44 5.26 -13.74
C LYS A 457 -4.50 5.88 -12.35
N LYS A 458 -3.34 6.27 -11.80
CA LYS A 458 -3.20 6.77 -10.44
C LYS A 458 -3.81 8.16 -10.21
N ILE A 459 -3.74 9.03 -11.21
CA ILE A 459 -4.33 10.38 -11.14
C ILE A 459 -5.85 10.30 -11.29
N HIS A 460 -6.37 9.43 -12.19
CA HIS A 460 -7.81 9.22 -12.33
C HIS A 460 -8.43 8.58 -11.08
N SER A 461 -7.71 7.67 -10.42
CA SER A 461 -8.17 7.06 -9.17
C SER A 461 -7.97 7.93 -7.93
N GLU A 462 -7.37 9.12 -8.06
CA GLU A 462 -7.10 10.04 -6.94
C GLU A 462 -6.23 9.41 -5.86
N GLU A 463 -5.19 8.68 -6.25
CA GLU A 463 -4.27 8.10 -5.28
C GLU A 463 -3.58 9.22 -4.46
N PRO A 464 -3.67 9.19 -3.11
CA PRO A 464 -3.39 10.36 -2.28
C PRO A 464 -1.91 10.74 -2.32
N SER A 465 -1.01 9.74 -2.37
CA SER A 465 0.43 10.00 -2.42
C SER A 465 0.88 10.62 -3.75
N VAL A 466 0.24 10.26 -4.86
CA VAL A 466 0.48 10.79 -6.20
C VAL A 466 -0.01 12.24 -6.29
N LEU A 467 -1.20 12.53 -5.78
CA LEU A 467 -1.73 13.90 -5.76
C LEU A 467 -0.88 14.82 -4.87
N LEU A 468 -0.45 14.34 -3.70
CA LEU A 468 0.48 15.07 -2.82
C LEU A 468 1.82 15.31 -3.52
N MET A 469 2.40 14.29 -4.17
CA MET A 469 3.65 14.42 -4.92
C MET A 469 3.53 15.46 -6.07
N ILE A 470 2.43 15.46 -6.82
CA ILE A 470 2.20 16.47 -7.87
C ILE A 470 2.14 17.87 -7.27
N ASN A 471 1.50 18.03 -6.10
CA ASN A 471 1.46 19.31 -5.41
C ASN A 471 2.85 19.74 -4.92
N GLU A 472 3.62 18.85 -4.33
CA GLU A 472 5.01 19.12 -3.90
C GLU A 472 5.92 19.51 -5.08
N LEU A 473 5.79 18.82 -6.22
CA LEU A 473 6.49 19.19 -7.45
C LEU A 473 6.11 20.61 -7.91
N ASN A 474 4.82 20.94 -7.90
CA ASN A 474 4.35 22.28 -8.23
C ASN A 474 4.89 23.33 -7.25
N VAL A 475 4.98 23.01 -5.96
CA VAL A 475 5.60 23.89 -4.95
C VAL A 475 7.08 24.13 -5.24
N VAL A 476 7.84 23.09 -5.64
CA VAL A 476 9.25 23.25 -6.07
C VAL A 476 9.35 24.21 -7.26
N ILE A 477 8.45 24.10 -8.24
CA ILE A 477 8.42 24.96 -9.43
C ILE A 477 8.04 26.40 -9.07
N MET A 478 6.98 26.59 -8.27
CA MET A 478 6.47 27.91 -7.88
C MET A 478 7.43 28.68 -6.97
N ASN A 479 8.26 27.98 -6.20
CA ASN A 479 9.27 28.61 -5.35
C ASN A 479 10.52 29.07 -6.13
N SER A 480 10.63 28.77 -7.43
CA SER A 480 11.71 29.32 -8.27
C SER A 480 11.66 30.85 -8.31
N THR A 481 12.81 31.52 -8.27
CA THR A 481 12.90 33.00 -8.29
C THR A 481 12.38 33.61 -9.57
N VAL A 482 12.47 32.86 -10.68
CA VAL A 482 11.92 33.18 -12.00
C VAL A 482 11.14 31.99 -12.57
N PRO A 483 10.11 32.22 -13.40
CA PRO A 483 9.39 31.14 -14.09
C PRO A 483 10.32 30.30 -14.96
N LEU A 484 10.04 28.99 -15.08
CA LEU A 484 10.93 28.05 -15.80
C LEU A 484 11.18 28.45 -17.26
N ASN A 485 10.16 28.98 -17.97
CA ASN A 485 10.31 29.45 -19.35
C ASN A 485 11.28 30.64 -19.47
N GLU A 486 11.25 31.54 -18.48
CA GLU A 486 12.13 32.70 -18.45
C GLU A 486 13.56 32.28 -18.07
N LEU A 487 13.70 31.35 -17.12
CA LEU A 487 15.00 30.74 -16.79
C LEU A 487 15.63 30.07 -18.02
N LEU A 488 14.85 29.30 -18.80
CA LEU A 488 15.31 28.70 -20.04
C LEU A 488 15.77 29.74 -21.05
N ALA A 489 14.98 30.82 -21.25
CA ALA A 489 15.36 31.90 -22.15
C ALA A 489 16.68 32.59 -21.71
N GLN A 490 16.88 32.79 -20.41
CA GLN A 490 18.11 33.36 -19.86
C GLN A 490 19.31 32.42 -20.06
N LEU A 491 19.15 31.11 -19.82
CA LEU A 491 20.19 30.11 -20.08
C LEU A 491 20.53 30.01 -21.59
N GLU A 492 19.54 30.16 -22.47
CA GLU A 492 19.78 30.22 -23.93
C GLU A 492 20.57 31.46 -24.34
N VAL A 493 20.22 32.63 -23.78
CA VAL A 493 21.01 33.86 -23.98
C VAL A 493 22.43 33.63 -23.47
N HIS A 494 22.59 33.03 -22.30
CA HIS A 494 23.90 32.72 -21.75
C HIS A 494 24.74 31.83 -22.67
N LEU A 495 24.15 30.74 -23.17
CA LEU A 495 24.81 29.83 -24.12
C LEU A 495 25.22 30.54 -25.41
N ARG A 496 24.37 31.41 -25.99
CA ARG A 496 24.70 32.15 -27.22
C ARG A 496 25.89 33.08 -27.04
N TYR A 497 25.97 33.78 -25.91
CA TYR A 497 27.10 34.67 -25.62
C TYR A 497 28.41 33.88 -25.44
N LEU A 498 28.36 32.71 -24.80
CA LEU A 498 29.52 31.82 -24.71
C LEU A 498 29.97 31.33 -26.10
N VAL A 499 29.03 30.98 -26.99
CA VAL A 499 29.34 30.60 -28.38
C VAL A 499 30.01 31.73 -29.15
N MET A 500 29.64 32.99 -28.86
CA MET A 500 30.26 34.18 -29.44
C MET A 500 31.56 34.61 -28.73
N ASP A 501 32.01 33.87 -27.71
CA ASP A 501 33.17 34.19 -26.87
C ASP A 501 33.08 35.58 -26.20
N MET A 502 31.88 35.93 -25.70
CA MET A 502 31.55 37.21 -25.07
C MET A 502 31.05 37.05 -23.62
N GLU A 503 31.26 38.07 -22.78
CA GLU A 503 30.68 38.11 -21.43
C GLU A 503 29.15 38.17 -21.49
N SER A 504 28.50 37.25 -20.77
CA SER A 504 27.05 37.11 -20.81
C SER A 504 26.34 37.94 -19.73
N PRO A 505 25.29 38.70 -20.09
CA PRO A 505 24.46 39.42 -19.12
C PRO A 505 23.54 38.48 -18.29
N ALA A 506 23.43 37.21 -18.66
CA ALA A 506 22.55 36.23 -18.02
C ALA A 506 23.31 35.14 -17.25
N SER A 507 24.55 35.40 -16.84
CA SER A 507 25.39 34.42 -16.12
C SER A 507 24.81 33.98 -14.75
N SER A 508 23.99 34.81 -14.11
CA SER A 508 23.30 34.47 -12.87
C SER A 508 22.25 33.35 -13.03
N ALA A 509 21.81 33.04 -14.25
CA ALA A 509 20.81 32.00 -14.51
C ALA A 509 21.27 30.61 -14.07
N GLN A 510 22.57 30.30 -14.14
CA GLN A 510 23.11 29.01 -13.68
C GLN A 510 22.98 28.82 -12.16
N VAL A 511 23.05 29.90 -11.38
CA VAL A 511 22.83 29.84 -9.92
C VAL A 511 21.38 29.45 -9.62
N VAL A 512 20.43 30.05 -10.33
CA VAL A 512 19.01 29.72 -10.19
C VAL A 512 18.74 28.27 -10.60
N ALA A 513 19.36 27.79 -11.68
CA ALA A 513 19.27 26.39 -12.10
C ALA A 513 19.84 25.42 -11.05
N ALA A 514 20.95 25.77 -10.40
CA ALA A 514 21.53 24.98 -9.32
C ALA A 514 20.63 24.93 -8.06
N GLU A 515 19.99 26.05 -7.69
CA GLU A 515 19.00 26.08 -6.60
C GLU A 515 17.75 25.24 -6.91
N LEU A 516 17.29 25.25 -8.17
CA LEU A 516 16.20 24.40 -8.62
C LEU A 516 16.61 22.91 -8.57
N ARG A 517 17.83 22.58 -9.01
CA ARG A 517 18.41 21.22 -8.93
C ARG A 517 18.36 20.69 -7.49
N ALA A 518 18.89 21.46 -6.54
CA ALA A 518 18.96 21.05 -5.13
C ALA A 518 17.56 20.79 -4.53
N ARG A 519 16.58 21.63 -4.85
CA ARG A 519 15.19 21.44 -4.37
C ARG A 519 14.50 20.23 -5.01
N TYR A 520 14.73 20.01 -6.30
CA TYR A 520 14.18 18.85 -7.00
C TYR A 520 14.83 17.55 -6.51
N GLU A 521 16.13 17.53 -6.26
CA GLU A 521 16.82 16.38 -5.65
C GLU A 521 16.37 16.12 -4.21
N ALA A 522 16.07 17.17 -3.43
CA ALA A 522 15.48 17.03 -2.10
C ALA A 522 14.09 16.35 -2.16
N LEU A 523 13.25 16.69 -3.15
CA LEU A 523 11.96 16.02 -3.37
C LEU A 523 12.12 14.53 -3.69
N LEU A 524 13.16 14.17 -4.47
CA LEU A 524 13.47 12.77 -4.79
C LEU A 524 14.08 11.99 -3.61
N SER A 525 14.65 12.68 -2.60
CA SER A 525 15.42 12.09 -1.49
C SER A 525 14.81 12.23 -0.09
N ALA A 526 13.71 12.96 0.11
CA ALA A 526 13.07 13.16 1.42
C ALA A 526 12.78 11.84 2.20
N PRO A 527 13.03 11.77 3.52
CA PRO A 527 12.82 10.55 4.32
C PRO A 527 11.33 10.23 4.48
N THR A 528 11.00 8.94 4.38
CA THR A 528 9.65 8.39 4.62
C THR A 528 9.30 8.47 6.10
N SER A 529 8.09 8.93 6.43
CA SER A 529 7.47 8.62 7.71
C SER A 529 7.23 7.10 7.80
N ASP A 530 8.01 6.40 8.64
CA ASP A 530 7.86 5.07 9.30
C ASP A 530 6.81 4.02 8.86
N VAL A 531 6.32 4.01 7.61
CA VAL A 531 5.48 2.95 7.07
C VAL A 531 6.27 2.23 5.99
N GLU A 532 6.45 0.92 6.16
CA GLU A 532 7.19 0.03 5.26
C GLU A 532 6.68 0.14 3.80
N GLY A 533 7.38 0.93 2.98
CA GLY A 533 7.16 1.04 1.54
C GLY A 533 7.40 2.44 0.97
N GLN A 534 8.08 2.55 -0.17
CA GLN A 534 8.10 3.82 -0.92
C GLN A 534 6.67 4.15 -1.39
N SER A 535 6.18 5.36 -1.09
CA SER A 535 4.85 5.81 -1.54
C SER A 535 4.72 5.71 -3.07
N SER A 536 3.53 5.38 -3.56
CA SER A 536 3.34 5.12 -5.00
C SER A 536 3.56 6.37 -5.86
N GLY A 537 3.23 7.55 -5.34
CA GLY A 537 3.53 8.84 -5.96
C GLY A 537 5.02 9.08 -6.15
N ARG A 538 5.83 8.73 -5.16
CA ARG A 538 7.28 8.86 -5.28
C ARG A 538 7.89 7.85 -6.22
N MET A 539 7.44 6.59 -6.21
CA MET A 539 7.90 5.59 -7.18
C MET A 539 7.60 6.04 -8.62
N LEU A 540 6.42 6.64 -8.85
CA LEU A 540 6.06 7.19 -10.16
C LEU A 540 7.00 8.35 -10.55
N LEU A 541 7.26 9.30 -9.64
CA LEU A 541 8.18 10.42 -9.91
C LEU A 541 9.62 9.94 -10.14
N MET A 542 10.12 9.00 -9.32
CA MET A 542 11.45 8.42 -9.45
C MET A 542 11.58 7.61 -10.75
N GLY A 543 10.56 6.82 -11.10
CA GLY A 543 10.51 6.08 -12.36
C GLY A 543 10.54 7.01 -13.56
N PHE A 544 9.74 8.10 -13.53
CA PHE A 544 9.73 9.08 -14.61
C PHE A 544 11.07 9.84 -14.70
N ASN A 545 11.63 10.28 -13.56
CA ASN A 545 12.94 10.93 -13.51
C ASN A 545 14.06 10.00 -13.99
N GLY A 546 14.00 8.72 -13.63
CA GLY A 546 14.98 7.70 -13.99
C GLY A 546 15.12 7.51 -15.49
N LEU A 547 14.06 7.74 -16.28
CA LEU A 547 14.13 7.70 -17.74
C LEU A 547 15.09 8.75 -18.29
N PHE A 548 15.10 9.96 -17.72
CA PHE A 548 15.99 11.05 -18.14
C PHE A 548 17.40 10.89 -17.56
N ALA A 549 17.52 10.39 -16.32
CA ALA A 549 18.80 10.19 -15.66
C ALA A 549 19.72 9.22 -16.44
N ALA A 550 19.15 8.19 -17.07
CA ALA A 550 19.92 7.27 -17.94
C ALA A 550 20.56 7.99 -19.12
N VAL A 551 19.79 8.87 -19.80
CA VAL A 551 20.26 9.68 -20.93
C VAL A 551 21.34 10.67 -20.47
N GLU A 552 21.16 11.32 -19.32
CA GLU A 552 22.13 12.26 -18.76
C GLU A 552 23.45 11.58 -18.39
N LEU A 553 23.40 10.41 -17.76
CA LEU A 553 24.60 9.64 -17.40
C LEU A 553 25.38 9.26 -18.66
N ARG A 554 24.70 8.70 -19.67
CA ARG A 554 25.30 8.33 -20.95
C ARG A 554 25.86 9.55 -21.70
N GLY A 555 25.17 10.69 -21.64
CA GLY A 555 25.64 11.95 -22.21
C GLY A 555 26.97 12.42 -21.61
N ARG A 556 27.16 12.27 -20.29
CA ARG A 556 28.43 12.59 -19.63
C ARG A 556 29.56 11.63 -20.02
N GLU A 557 29.28 10.32 -20.05
CA GLU A 557 30.24 9.31 -20.51
C GLU A 557 30.72 9.61 -21.94
N LEU A 558 29.79 9.98 -22.84
CA LEU A 558 30.10 10.37 -24.21
C LEU A 558 30.98 11.63 -24.29
N ALA A 559 30.76 12.61 -23.39
CA ALA A 559 31.54 13.83 -23.37
C ALA A 559 33.03 13.59 -23.06
N ASP A 560 33.34 12.60 -22.22
CA ASP A 560 34.72 12.22 -21.90
C ASP A 560 35.43 11.62 -23.13
N HIS A 561 34.72 10.81 -23.92
CA HIS A 561 35.26 10.27 -25.18
C HIS A 561 35.44 11.33 -26.28
N LEU A 562 34.59 12.35 -26.31
CA LEU A 562 34.69 13.47 -27.27
C LEU A 562 35.82 14.46 -26.97
N ALA A 563 36.35 14.45 -25.75
CA ALA A 563 37.46 15.33 -25.35
C ALA A 563 38.78 15.02 -26.08
N ILE A 564 38.86 13.90 -26.80
CA ILE A 564 40.05 13.50 -27.55
C ILE A 564 40.26 14.44 -28.74
N PRO A 565 41.44 15.08 -28.85
CA PRO A 565 41.68 16.08 -29.87
C PRO A 565 41.79 15.43 -31.25
N ILE A 566 41.02 15.96 -32.21
CA ILE A 566 41.19 15.62 -33.63
C ILE A 566 42.45 16.32 -34.17
N PRO A 567 43.36 15.60 -34.85
CA PRO A 567 44.54 16.19 -35.49
C PRO A 567 44.16 17.37 -36.39
N PRO A 568 44.95 18.47 -36.39
CA PRO A 568 44.59 19.69 -37.10
C PRO A 568 44.44 19.49 -38.61
N ALA A 569 45.25 18.62 -39.22
CA ALA A 569 45.14 18.26 -40.63
C ALA A 569 43.77 17.64 -40.97
N TRP A 570 43.21 16.82 -40.08
CA TRP A 570 41.94 16.12 -40.31
C TRP A 570 40.73 17.06 -40.29
N ARG A 571 40.86 18.26 -39.70
CA ARG A 571 39.76 19.24 -39.66
C ARG A 571 39.38 19.78 -41.04
N LYS A 572 40.23 19.59 -42.06
CA LYS A 572 39.97 19.96 -43.45
C LYS A 572 39.21 18.86 -44.22
N ILE A 573 39.01 17.69 -43.62
CA ILE A 573 38.22 16.61 -44.22
C ILE A 573 36.74 16.98 -44.11
N ASP A 574 36.00 16.92 -45.23
CA ASP A 574 34.59 17.33 -45.34
C ASP A 574 33.70 16.78 -44.21
N HIS A 575 33.62 15.45 -44.05
CA HIS A 575 32.80 14.79 -43.04
C HIS A 575 33.19 15.18 -41.61
N ILE A 576 34.47 15.45 -41.33
CA ILE A 576 34.94 15.90 -40.00
C ILE A 576 34.58 17.36 -39.79
N SER A 577 34.82 18.22 -40.78
CA SER A 577 34.56 19.65 -40.70
C SER A 577 33.07 19.96 -40.48
N GLU A 578 32.19 19.31 -41.26
CA GLU A 578 30.74 19.48 -41.19
C GLU A 578 30.18 18.97 -39.86
N SER A 579 30.59 17.78 -39.43
CA SER A 579 30.16 17.19 -38.16
C SER A 579 30.68 17.96 -36.93
N MET A 580 31.89 18.54 -37.00
CA MET A 580 32.42 19.41 -35.95
C MET A 580 31.68 20.74 -35.85
N HIS A 581 31.23 21.32 -36.96
CA HIS A 581 30.42 22.54 -36.95
C HIS A 581 29.09 22.30 -36.22
N MET A 582 28.46 21.14 -36.44
CA MET A 582 27.19 20.78 -35.80
C MET A 582 27.34 20.47 -34.30
N SER A 583 28.46 19.85 -33.90
CA SER A 583 28.71 19.42 -32.52
C SER A 583 29.50 20.42 -31.67
N ALA A 584 29.74 21.65 -32.15
CA ALA A 584 30.66 22.62 -31.54
C ALA A 584 30.39 22.91 -30.05
N THR A 585 29.12 22.99 -29.65
CA THR A 585 28.69 23.27 -28.27
C THR A 585 29.08 22.17 -27.28
N LEU A 586 29.15 20.92 -27.72
CA LEU A 586 29.51 19.78 -26.87
C LEU A 586 31.02 19.64 -26.66
N GLN A 587 31.82 20.28 -27.51
CA GLN A 587 33.28 20.22 -27.41
C GLN A 587 33.80 21.07 -26.25
N SER A 588 33.09 22.16 -25.92
CA SER A 588 33.46 23.05 -24.81
C SER A 588 32.87 22.56 -23.48
N PRO A 589 33.68 22.35 -22.42
CA PRO A 589 33.17 21.95 -21.11
C PRO A 589 32.26 23.00 -20.47
N VAL A 590 32.50 24.28 -20.74
CA VAL A 590 31.69 25.40 -20.22
C VAL A 590 30.32 25.44 -20.90
N MET A 591 30.26 25.24 -22.22
CA MET A 591 28.98 25.20 -22.94
C MET A 591 28.18 23.94 -22.56
N ARG A 592 28.85 22.80 -22.32
CA ARG A 592 28.23 21.57 -21.83
C ARG A 592 27.54 21.74 -20.48
N SER A 593 28.16 22.44 -19.52
CA SER A 593 27.53 22.64 -18.21
C SER A 593 26.23 23.46 -18.31
N VAL A 594 26.20 24.46 -19.20
CA VAL A 594 24.97 25.24 -19.49
C VAL A 594 23.90 24.36 -20.15
N LEU A 595 24.28 23.46 -21.07
CA LEU A 595 23.34 22.50 -21.66
C LEU A 595 22.76 21.54 -20.60
N GLU A 596 23.56 21.07 -19.64
CA GLU A 596 23.06 20.25 -18.52
C GLU A 596 22.04 21.01 -17.66
N ASP A 597 22.26 22.31 -17.40
CA ASP A 597 21.31 23.16 -16.69
C ASP A 597 20.01 23.37 -17.50
N ILE A 598 20.10 23.58 -18.82
CA ILE A 598 18.93 23.69 -19.71
C ILE A 598 18.10 22.40 -19.67
N PHE A 599 18.73 21.24 -19.82
CA PHE A 599 18.00 19.96 -19.86
C PHE A 599 17.46 19.52 -18.50
N LEU A 600 18.07 19.94 -17.39
CA LEU A 600 17.46 19.83 -16.07
C LEU A 600 16.12 20.59 -16.01
N VAL A 601 16.10 21.85 -16.43
CA VAL A 601 14.90 22.69 -16.38
C VAL A 601 13.83 22.14 -17.33
N ARG A 602 14.22 21.74 -18.55
CA ARG A 602 13.34 21.09 -19.53
C ARG A 602 12.74 19.81 -18.98
N ARG A 603 13.52 18.96 -18.30
CA ARG A 603 13.05 17.73 -17.68
C ARG A 603 11.94 18.00 -16.66
N ILE A 604 12.17 18.93 -15.73
CA ILE A 604 11.18 19.30 -14.70
C ILE A 604 9.91 19.85 -15.37
N GLN A 605 10.07 20.70 -16.39
CA GLN A 605 8.97 21.24 -17.17
C GLN A 605 8.15 20.14 -17.87
N THR A 606 8.82 19.18 -18.52
CA THR A 606 8.17 18.05 -19.22
C THR A 606 7.38 17.18 -18.26
N ILE A 607 7.94 16.84 -17.09
CA ILE A 607 7.25 16.03 -16.08
C ILE A 607 6.00 16.78 -15.58
N ALA A 608 6.13 18.07 -15.27
CA ALA A 608 5.01 18.89 -14.80
C ALA A 608 3.92 19.07 -15.88
N GLU A 609 4.30 19.27 -17.16
CA GLU A 609 3.37 19.38 -18.29
C GLU A 609 2.53 18.10 -18.44
N VAL A 610 3.18 16.92 -18.40
CA VAL A 610 2.48 15.62 -18.50
C VAL A 610 1.51 15.41 -17.32
N PHE A 611 1.94 15.67 -16.09
CA PHE A 611 1.05 15.54 -14.93
C PHE A 611 -0.10 16.54 -14.94
N ALA A 612 0.13 17.77 -15.44
CA ALA A 612 -0.93 18.75 -15.62
C ALA A 612 -1.95 18.28 -16.67
N MET A 613 -1.51 17.73 -17.81
CA MET A 613 -2.40 17.15 -18.82
C MET A 613 -3.22 15.98 -18.27
N CYS A 614 -2.58 15.07 -17.52
CA CYS A 614 -3.27 13.95 -16.88
C CYS A 614 -4.30 14.41 -15.83
N THR A 615 -3.96 15.44 -15.05
CA THR A 615 -4.88 16.03 -14.05
C THR A 615 -6.08 16.69 -14.71
N GLN A 616 -5.88 17.40 -15.84
CA GLN A 616 -6.98 17.98 -16.61
C GLN A 616 -7.91 16.90 -17.17
N MET A 617 -7.36 15.79 -17.69
CA MET A 617 -8.18 14.65 -18.12
C MET A 617 -8.93 14.00 -16.96
N ALA A 618 -8.31 13.84 -15.78
CA ALA A 618 -8.97 13.29 -14.60
C ALA A 618 -10.12 14.19 -14.10
N CYS A 619 -9.97 15.51 -14.18
CA CYS A 619 -11.07 16.46 -13.92
C CYS A 619 -12.22 16.27 -14.92
N ALA A 620 -11.93 16.27 -16.22
CA ALA A 620 -12.92 16.10 -17.27
C ALA A 620 -13.61 14.72 -17.20
N PHE A 621 -12.86 13.67 -16.82
CA PHE A 621 -13.35 12.31 -16.61
C PHE A 621 -14.43 12.23 -15.51
N LYS A 622 -14.33 13.08 -14.48
CA LYS A 622 -15.34 13.20 -13.41
C LYS A 622 -16.54 14.06 -13.81
N GLY A 623 -16.53 14.69 -14.99
CA GLY A 623 -17.52 15.69 -15.39
C GLY A 623 -17.30 17.06 -14.73
N THR A 624 -16.08 17.34 -14.25
CA THR A 624 -15.71 18.59 -13.56
C THR A 624 -14.66 19.36 -14.35
N GLY A 625 -14.87 20.65 -14.60
CA GLY A 625 -13.89 21.49 -15.31
C GLY A 625 -13.99 21.41 -16.84
N PRO A 626 -13.01 21.98 -17.58
CA PRO A 626 -13.06 22.10 -19.04
C PRO A 626 -12.95 20.74 -19.74
N LEU A 627 -13.52 20.62 -20.94
CA LEU A 627 -13.50 19.42 -21.78
C LEU A 627 -12.11 19.17 -22.40
N SER A 628 -11.15 18.77 -21.58
CA SER A 628 -9.78 18.41 -21.96
C SER A 628 -9.67 16.90 -22.19
N VAL A 629 -9.55 16.47 -23.44
CA VAL A 629 -9.30 15.08 -23.82
C VAL A 629 -8.09 15.05 -24.74
N TYR A 630 -7.03 14.37 -24.31
CA TYR A 630 -5.82 14.18 -25.10
C TYR A 630 -5.78 12.75 -25.62
N ASP A 631 -5.35 12.60 -26.87
CA ASP A 631 -4.97 11.28 -27.38
C ASP A 631 -3.54 10.93 -26.94
N ASP A 632 -3.17 9.67 -27.17
CA ASP A 632 -1.85 9.14 -26.78
C ASP A 632 -0.69 9.93 -27.42
N ALA A 633 -0.88 10.40 -28.65
CA ALA A 633 0.10 11.22 -29.37
C ALA A 633 0.31 12.58 -28.69
N ALA A 634 -0.77 13.27 -28.29
CA ALA A 634 -0.69 14.51 -27.54
C ALA A 634 -0.02 14.33 -26.17
N LEU A 635 -0.33 13.24 -25.45
CA LEU A 635 0.26 12.94 -24.14
C LEU A 635 1.75 12.57 -24.23
N CYS A 636 2.20 11.97 -25.34
CA CYS A 636 3.61 11.69 -25.60
C CYS A 636 4.39 12.90 -26.14
N LYS A 637 3.70 13.94 -26.63
CA LYS A 637 4.34 15.09 -27.29
C LYS A 637 5.35 15.84 -26.40
N PRO A 638 5.11 16.09 -25.09
CA PRO A 638 6.10 16.75 -24.24
C PRO A 638 7.43 16.00 -24.15
N VAL A 639 7.38 14.67 -24.06
CA VAL A 639 8.57 13.80 -23.97
C VAL A 639 9.28 13.70 -25.32
N LYS A 640 8.52 13.62 -26.42
CA LYS A 640 9.08 13.70 -27.79
C LYS A 640 9.75 15.06 -28.05
N ARG A 641 9.18 16.15 -27.55
CA ARG A 641 9.75 17.51 -27.63
C ARG A 641 11.08 17.57 -26.91
N PHE A 642 11.13 17.09 -25.66
CA PHE A 642 12.39 16.97 -24.91
C PHE A 642 13.43 16.19 -25.70
N THR A 643 13.04 15.02 -26.23
CA THR A 643 13.95 14.13 -26.97
C THR A 643 14.49 14.80 -28.24
N ALA A 644 13.63 15.45 -29.03
CA ALA A 644 14.04 16.14 -30.26
C ALA A 644 14.98 17.32 -29.96
N GLU A 645 14.68 18.11 -28.92
CA GLU A 645 15.55 19.20 -28.49
C GLU A 645 16.91 18.67 -27.97
N TYR A 646 16.90 17.57 -27.23
CA TYR A 646 18.11 16.89 -26.76
C TYR A 646 18.97 16.41 -27.93
N VAL A 647 18.35 15.78 -28.92
CA VAL A 647 19.06 15.36 -30.13
C VAL A 647 19.66 16.56 -30.85
N SER A 648 18.84 17.59 -31.10
CA SER A 648 19.23 18.80 -31.81
C SER A 648 20.45 19.50 -31.18
N ARG A 649 20.53 19.53 -29.85
CA ARG A 649 21.58 20.27 -29.13
C ARG A 649 22.74 19.41 -28.62
N CYS A 650 22.50 18.11 -28.39
CA CYS A 650 23.44 17.23 -27.69
C CYS A 650 23.88 15.99 -28.48
N THR A 651 23.33 15.71 -29.66
CA THR A 651 23.74 14.52 -30.45
C THR A 651 24.11 14.82 -31.89
N LEU A 652 23.54 15.85 -32.51
CA LEU A 652 23.84 16.18 -33.92
C LEU A 652 25.33 16.45 -34.16
N GLY A 653 25.89 15.80 -35.18
CA GLY A 653 27.30 15.89 -35.57
C GLY A 653 28.23 15.01 -34.72
N VAL A 654 27.77 14.51 -33.58
CA VAL A 654 28.61 13.71 -32.68
C VAL A 654 28.87 12.33 -33.27
N GLY A 655 27.83 11.68 -33.79
CA GLY A 655 27.92 10.36 -34.40
C GLY A 655 28.79 10.36 -35.64
N SER A 656 28.54 11.31 -36.55
CA SER A 656 29.32 11.43 -37.78
C SER A 656 30.78 11.82 -37.56
N ARG A 657 31.06 12.66 -36.55
CA ARG A 657 32.43 12.98 -36.12
C ARG A 657 33.16 11.74 -35.61
N ALA A 658 32.56 11.01 -34.67
CA ALA A 658 33.15 9.82 -34.07
C ALA A 658 33.45 8.75 -35.14
N LEU A 659 32.51 8.56 -36.08
CA LEU A 659 32.66 7.61 -37.17
C LEU A 659 33.73 8.04 -38.19
N ALA A 660 33.79 9.33 -38.52
CA ALA A 660 34.82 9.87 -39.41
C ALA A 660 36.23 9.74 -38.79
N ALA A 661 36.36 9.96 -37.47
CA ALA A 661 37.62 9.77 -36.76
C ALA A 661 38.05 8.30 -36.75
N ALA A 662 37.12 7.36 -36.49
CA ALA A 662 37.39 5.93 -36.58
C ALA A 662 37.82 5.51 -38.00
N LEU A 663 37.17 6.04 -39.04
CA LEU A 663 37.54 5.81 -40.44
C LEU A 663 38.96 6.30 -40.75
N CYS A 664 39.34 7.49 -40.28
CA CYS A 664 40.70 8.01 -40.46
C CYS A 664 41.74 7.12 -39.77
N LEU A 665 41.47 6.64 -38.56
CA LEU A 665 42.37 5.73 -37.85
C LEU A 665 42.49 4.36 -38.56
N LEU A 666 41.39 3.85 -39.12
CA LEU A 666 41.42 2.63 -39.93
C LEU A 666 42.24 2.79 -41.22
N LEU A 667 42.12 3.93 -41.90
CA LEU A 667 42.93 4.25 -43.09
C LEU A 667 44.41 4.38 -42.76
N HIS A 668 44.74 4.99 -41.62
CA HIS A 668 46.12 5.08 -41.14
C HIS A 668 46.71 3.68 -40.88
N ARG A 669 45.94 2.80 -40.25
CA ARG A 669 46.32 1.39 -40.04
C ARG A 669 46.50 0.61 -41.34
N HIS A 670 45.81 0.98 -42.41
CA HIS A 670 46.00 0.44 -43.76
C HIS A 670 47.20 1.03 -44.52
N GLY A 671 47.98 1.93 -43.90
CA GLY A 671 49.19 2.51 -44.48
C GLY A 671 48.96 3.79 -45.28
N VAL A 672 47.80 4.44 -45.16
CA VAL A 672 47.54 5.74 -45.78
C VAL A 672 48.00 6.87 -44.85
N ASP A 673 48.96 7.68 -45.29
CA ASP A 673 49.35 8.90 -44.57
C ASP A 673 48.36 10.03 -44.85
N ILE A 674 47.38 10.17 -43.97
CA ILE A 674 46.31 11.16 -44.09
C ILE A 674 46.85 12.59 -44.06
N ALA A 675 47.90 12.87 -43.29
CA ALA A 675 48.43 14.23 -43.20
C ALA A 675 49.09 14.65 -44.52
N ALA A 676 49.92 13.79 -45.10
CA ALA A 676 50.54 14.03 -46.40
C ALA A 676 49.51 14.15 -47.53
N GLU A 677 48.46 13.33 -47.50
CA GLU A 677 47.38 13.32 -48.50
C GLU A 677 46.51 14.57 -48.45
N VAL A 678 46.24 15.08 -47.25
CA VAL A 678 45.52 16.34 -47.06
C VAL A 678 46.39 17.49 -47.56
N GLU A 679 47.67 17.55 -47.18
CA GLU A 679 48.61 18.59 -47.62
C GLU A 679 48.82 18.61 -49.15
N GLN A 680 48.83 17.45 -49.81
CA GLN A 680 48.95 17.38 -51.28
C GLN A 680 47.70 17.89 -52.02
N LYS A 681 46.51 17.63 -51.47
CA LYS A 681 45.23 18.06 -52.07
C LYS A 681 44.87 19.52 -51.76
N GLU A 682 45.53 20.14 -50.79
CA GLU A 682 45.39 21.57 -50.43
C GLU A 682 45.82 22.56 -51.54
N ILE A 683 46.55 22.10 -52.56
CA ILE A 683 47.02 22.94 -53.67
C ILE A 683 45.88 23.24 -54.69
N GLY A 684 44.72 22.58 -54.56
CA GLY A 684 43.54 22.76 -55.42
C GLY A 684 42.54 23.85 -54.98
N ALA A 685 41.55 24.17 -55.83
CA ALA A 685 40.56 25.23 -55.60
C ALA A 685 39.52 24.95 -54.49
N SER A 686 39.52 23.76 -53.87
CA SER A 686 38.61 23.38 -52.78
C SER A 686 39.34 23.39 -51.43
N TRP A 687 38.83 24.16 -50.47
CA TRP A 687 39.36 24.24 -49.09
C TRP A 687 39.11 22.99 -48.23
N SER A 688 38.39 21.98 -48.76
CA SER A 688 38.10 20.71 -48.08
C SER A 688 38.54 19.50 -48.89
N VAL A 689 38.95 18.43 -48.20
CA VAL A 689 39.33 17.14 -48.78
C VAL A 689 38.21 16.14 -48.54
N SER A 690 37.77 15.43 -49.58
CA SER A 690 36.68 14.47 -49.44
C SER A 690 37.13 13.17 -48.78
N LEU A 691 36.44 12.75 -47.71
CA LEU A 691 36.69 11.46 -47.06
C LEU A 691 36.48 10.28 -48.01
N GLU A 692 35.52 10.37 -48.93
CA GLU A 692 35.27 9.32 -49.94
C GLU A 692 36.50 9.09 -50.82
N SER A 693 37.14 10.17 -51.27
CA SER A 693 38.37 10.11 -52.08
C SER A 693 39.59 9.56 -51.33
N LEU A 694 39.55 9.55 -50.00
CA LEU A 694 40.58 8.93 -49.15
C LEU A 694 40.27 7.44 -48.95
N CYS A 695 39.00 7.09 -48.75
CA CYS A 695 38.54 5.71 -48.64
C CYS A 695 38.72 4.89 -49.93
N GLU A 696 38.62 5.52 -51.11
CA GLU A 696 38.89 4.87 -52.42
C GLU A 696 40.31 4.29 -52.53
N LYS A 697 41.27 4.77 -51.72
CA LYS A 697 42.65 4.26 -51.70
C LYS A 697 42.77 2.91 -50.97
N ALA A 698 41.78 2.56 -50.14
CA ALA A 698 41.67 1.24 -49.54
C ALA A 698 41.00 0.28 -50.54
N VAL A 699 41.79 -0.37 -51.39
CA VAL A 699 41.27 -1.31 -52.41
C VAL A 699 40.72 -2.58 -51.74
N GLY A 700 39.42 -2.85 -51.92
CA GLY A 700 38.75 -4.04 -51.39
C GLY A 700 38.41 -5.08 -52.48
N GLY A 701 38.28 -6.34 -52.08
CA GLY A 701 37.81 -7.43 -52.96
C GLY A 701 36.29 -7.61 -52.94
N GLU A 702 35.69 -8.00 -54.07
CA GLU A 702 34.22 -8.14 -54.22
C GLU A 702 33.58 -9.15 -53.25
N ARG A 703 34.30 -10.22 -52.90
CA ARG A 703 33.81 -11.27 -52.00
C ARG A 703 33.63 -10.79 -50.56
N GLY A 704 34.56 -9.99 -50.05
CA GLY A 704 34.44 -9.39 -48.72
C GLY A 704 33.25 -8.43 -48.65
N ALA A 705 33.05 -7.63 -49.70
CA ALA A 705 31.89 -6.74 -49.80
C ALA A 705 30.56 -7.50 -49.86
N ALA A 706 30.50 -8.67 -50.50
CA ALA A 706 29.30 -9.51 -50.51
C ALA A 706 28.96 -10.05 -49.12
N LEU A 707 29.92 -10.65 -48.42
CA LEU A 707 29.70 -11.21 -47.08
C LEU A 707 29.29 -10.15 -46.05
N VAL A 708 29.88 -8.95 -46.12
CA VAL A 708 29.50 -7.81 -45.25
C VAL A 708 28.07 -7.36 -45.53
N ARG A 709 27.66 -7.30 -46.82
CA ARG A 709 26.26 -6.98 -47.18
C ARG A 709 25.28 -8.04 -46.66
N ASP A 710 25.65 -9.32 -46.69
CA ASP A 710 24.80 -10.40 -46.17
C ASP A 710 24.58 -10.24 -44.65
N VAL A 711 25.63 -9.93 -43.89
CA VAL A 711 25.51 -9.64 -42.44
C VAL A 711 24.64 -8.41 -42.19
N GLN A 712 24.82 -7.33 -42.95
CA GLN A 712 24.01 -6.12 -42.81
C GLN A 712 22.53 -6.39 -43.12
N ALA A 713 22.24 -7.16 -44.17
CA ALA A 713 20.88 -7.54 -44.54
C ALA A 713 20.23 -8.40 -43.44
N ALA A 714 20.94 -9.41 -42.93
CA ALA A 714 20.45 -10.24 -41.83
C ALA A 714 20.22 -9.43 -40.55
N ARG A 715 21.12 -8.49 -40.24
CA ARG A 715 20.96 -7.58 -39.09
C ARG A 715 19.77 -6.64 -39.28
N ALA A 716 19.58 -6.08 -40.47
CA ALA A 716 18.45 -5.21 -40.78
C ALA A 716 17.12 -5.96 -40.62
N ALA A 717 17.02 -7.21 -41.10
CA ALA A 717 15.86 -8.06 -40.90
C ALA A 717 15.57 -8.31 -39.40
N LEU A 718 16.60 -8.59 -38.60
CA LEU A 718 16.45 -8.75 -37.15
C LEU A 718 15.95 -7.46 -36.46
N CYS A 719 16.47 -6.30 -36.86
CA CYS A 719 16.03 -5.01 -36.35
C CYS A 719 14.57 -4.69 -36.75
N ALA A 720 14.19 -5.00 -37.99
CA ALA A 720 12.82 -4.84 -38.48
C ALA A 720 11.83 -5.72 -37.70
N ALA A 721 12.14 -7.02 -37.53
CA ALA A 721 11.33 -7.94 -36.72
C ALA A 721 11.16 -7.45 -35.28
N ALA A 722 12.25 -6.97 -34.65
CA ALA A 722 12.21 -6.39 -33.31
C ALA A 722 11.36 -5.10 -33.25
N ALA A 723 11.44 -4.23 -34.27
CA ALA A 723 10.64 -3.01 -34.35
C ALA A 723 9.14 -3.32 -34.47
N VAL A 724 8.76 -4.29 -35.29
CA VAL A 724 7.37 -4.74 -35.46
C VAL A 724 6.80 -5.31 -34.16
N LEU A 725 7.57 -6.13 -33.43
CA LEU A 725 7.19 -6.63 -32.11
C LEU A 725 7.02 -5.50 -31.08
N ARG A 726 7.93 -4.52 -31.06
CA ARG A 726 7.82 -3.33 -30.18
C ARG A 726 6.60 -2.49 -30.52
N ALA A 727 6.33 -2.25 -31.81
CA ALA A 727 5.18 -1.50 -32.28
C ALA A 727 3.87 -2.20 -31.90
N HIS A 728 3.79 -3.53 -32.09
CA HIS A 728 2.66 -4.34 -31.64
C HIS A 728 2.46 -4.24 -30.12
N ALA A 729 3.52 -4.41 -29.32
CA ALA A 729 3.44 -4.31 -27.86
C ALA A 729 2.96 -2.91 -27.40
N ARG A 730 3.48 -1.83 -28.00
CA ARG A 730 3.01 -0.46 -27.74
C ARG A 730 1.54 -0.30 -28.11
N ALA A 731 1.15 -0.68 -29.32
CA ALA A 731 -0.23 -0.56 -29.80
C ALA A 731 -1.23 -1.35 -28.94
N LEU A 732 -0.82 -2.54 -28.46
CA LEU A 732 -1.60 -3.37 -27.56
C LEU A 732 -1.83 -2.67 -26.22
N THR A 733 -0.76 -2.12 -25.62
CA THR A 733 -0.84 -1.35 -24.37
C THR A 733 -1.77 -0.13 -24.53
N THR A 734 -1.56 0.68 -25.57
CA THR A 734 -2.39 1.88 -25.83
C THR A 734 -3.86 1.51 -26.06
N SER A 735 -4.14 0.46 -26.84
CA SER A 735 -5.50 -0.07 -27.07
C SER A 735 -6.17 -0.49 -25.76
N HIS A 736 -5.48 -1.27 -24.93
CA HIS A 736 -6.02 -1.70 -23.64
C HIS A 736 -6.30 -0.52 -22.70
N HIS A 737 -5.41 0.46 -22.60
CA HIS A 737 -5.62 1.62 -21.73
C HIS A 737 -6.77 2.50 -22.24
N ALA A 738 -6.83 2.79 -23.53
CA ALA A 738 -7.93 3.57 -24.11
C ALA A 738 -9.30 2.88 -23.91
N ALA A 739 -9.36 1.57 -24.11
CA ALA A 739 -10.57 0.78 -23.88
C ALA A 739 -10.99 0.79 -22.39
N ARG A 740 -10.03 0.62 -21.47
CA ARG A 740 -10.29 0.66 -20.02
C ARG A 740 -10.76 2.04 -19.56
N ALA A 741 -10.11 3.11 -20.00
CA ALA A 741 -10.52 4.48 -19.67
C ALA A 741 -11.94 4.80 -20.19
N HIS A 742 -12.25 4.39 -21.42
CA HIS A 742 -13.60 4.54 -21.98
C HIS A 742 -14.66 3.75 -21.18
N LEU A 743 -14.39 2.49 -20.86
CA LEU A 743 -15.30 1.66 -20.05
C LEU A 743 -15.45 2.19 -18.62
N ALA A 744 -14.37 2.67 -18.00
CA ALA A 744 -14.40 3.28 -16.67
C ALA A 744 -15.28 4.53 -16.64
N HIS A 745 -15.14 5.41 -17.63
CA HIS A 745 -16.00 6.59 -17.76
C HIS A 745 -17.47 6.20 -17.98
N LEU A 746 -17.73 5.19 -18.82
CA LEU A 746 -19.08 4.71 -19.08
C LEU A 746 -19.73 4.12 -17.83
N HIS A 747 -18.96 3.41 -16.99
CA HIS A 747 -19.45 2.88 -15.72
C HIS A 747 -19.69 3.98 -14.68
N LEU A 748 -18.78 4.94 -14.59
CA LEU A 748 -18.90 6.07 -13.67
C LEU A 748 -20.18 6.87 -13.94
N HIS A 749 -20.46 7.14 -15.21
CA HIS A 749 -21.53 8.01 -15.67
C HIS A 749 -22.69 7.26 -16.34
N HIS A 750 -22.96 6.03 -15.93
CA HIS A 750 -23.91 5.15 -16.61
C HIS A 750 -25.34 5.72 -16.71
N GLU A 751 -25.77 6.54 -15.74
CA GLU A 751 -27.10 7.19 -15.73
C GLU A 751 -27.23 8.27 -16.82
N THR A 752 -26.13 8.90 -17.23
CA THR A 752 -26.14 10.00 -18.21
C THR A 752 -25.81 9.51 -19.63
N VAL A 753 -24.89 8.56 -19.77
CA VAL A 753 -24.38 8.11 -21.09
C VAL A 753 -25.22 6.98 -21.69
N GLY A 754 -25.87 6.12 -20.89
CA GLY A 754 -26.78 5.05 -21.34
C GLY A 754 -26.20 4.12 -22.44
N GLY A 755 -25.54 3.02 -22.06
CA GLY A 755 -24.80 2.16 -23.02
C GLY A 755 -25.14 0.66 -23.04
N HIS A 756 -25.00 0.02 -24.22
CA HIS A 756 -25.19 -1.42 -24.47
C HIS A 756 -24.09 -2.36 -23.90
N ARG A 757 -22.94 -1.81 -23.47
CA ARG A 757 -21.77 -2.57 -22.97
C ARG A 757 -21.60 -2.44 -21.46
N ASP A 758 -22.61 -2.88 -20.73
CA ASP A 758 -22.63 -2.80 -19.28
C ASP A 758 -21.99 -4.05 -18.65
N LEU A 759 -20.72 -3.92 -18.22
CA LEU A 759 -19.96 -5.01 -17.61
C LEU A 759 -20.67 -5.59 -16.39
N CYS A 760 -21.30 -4.74 -15.58
CA CYS A 760 -22.04 -5.18 -14.41
C CYS A 760 -23.27 -6.02 -14.78
N ALA A 761 -23.90 -5.76 -15.94
CA ALA A 761 -25.04 -6.54 -16.43
C ALA A 761 -24.57 -7.92 -16.90
N LEU A 762 -23.43 -7.96 -17.60
CA LEU A 762 -22.79 -9.19 -18.04
C LEU A 762 -22.34 -10.05 -16.85
N LEU A 763 -21.75 -9.45 -15.82
CA LEU A 763 -21.40 -10.15 -14.58
C LEU A 763 -22.62 -10.69 -13.83
N ALA A 764 -23.72 -9.92 -13.76
CA ALA A 764 -24.98 -10.40 -13.18
C ALA A 764 -25.55 -11.60 -13.96
N ARG A 765 -25.40 -11.60 -15.29
CA ARG A 765 -25.79 -12.72 -16.14
C ARG A 765 -24.89 -13.93 -15.91
N ARG A 766 -23.56 -13.76 -15.91
CA ARG A 766 -22.61 -14.86 -15.65
C ARG A 766 -22.76 -15.46 -14.25
N SER A 767 -23.01 -14.66 -13.22
CA SER A 767 -23.29 -15.17 -11.86
C SER A 767 -24.50 -16.10 -11.84
N ARG A 768 -25.58 -15.78 -12.58
CA ARG A 768 -26.76 -16.65 -12.71
C ARG A 768 -26.46 -17.91 -13.53
N GLU A 769 -25.74 -17.77 -14.64
CA GLU A 769 -25.32 -18.90 -15.48
C GLU A 769 -24.38 -19.86 -14.74
N LEU A 770 -23.47 -19.36 -13.89
CA LEU A 770 -22.63 -20.16 -13.00
C LEU A 770 -23.46 -20.91 -11.97
N SER A 771 -24.42 -20.25 -11.33
CA SER A 771 -25.32 -20.89 -10.36
C SER A 771 -26.10 -22.06 -11.02
N ALA A 772 -26.66 -21.82 -12.21
CA ALA A 772 -27.36 -22.86 -12.97
C ALA A 772 -26.42 -23.95 -13.52
N GLY A 773 -25.17 -23.59 -13.87
CA GLY A 773 -24.13 -24.55 -14.28
C GLY A 773 -23.75 -25.48 -13.14
N LEU A 774 -23.62 -24.95 -11.93
CA LEU A 774 -23.30 -25.70 -10.72
C LEU A 774 -24.37 -26.76 -10.42
N GLU A 775 -25.65 -26.39 -10.48
CA GLU A 775 -26.76 -27.34 -10.30
C GLU A 775 -26.75 -28.44 -11.38
N ARG A 776 -26.56 -28.07 -12.65
CA ARG A 776 -26.54 -29.02 -13.78
C ARG A 776 -25.35 -29.99 -13.73
N LEU A 777 -24.15 -29.49 -13.45
CA LEU A 777 -22.94 -30.32 -13.35
C LEU A 777 -23.01 -31.25 -12.14
N THR A 778 -23.54 -30.78 -11.00
CA THR A 778 -23.74 -31.61 -9.81
C THR A 778 -24.70 -32.76 -10.10
N ALA A 779 -25.83 -32.49 -10.77
CA ALA A 779 -26.80 -33.52 -11.17
C ALA A 779 -26.20 -34.54 -12.16
N ALA A 780 -25.48 -34.06 -13.19
CA ALA A 780 -24.84 -34.93 -14.17
C ALA A 780 -23.73 -35.81 -13.55
N ALA A 781 -22.91 -35.24 -12.67
CA ALA A 781 -21.88 -35.98 -11.93
C ALA A 781 -22.48 -37.05 -11.01
N ALA A 782 -23.57 -36.74 -10.29
CA ALA A 782 -24.26 -37.71 -9.45
C ALA A 782 -24.85 -38.88 -10.28
N LYS A 783 -25.47 -38.58 -11.43
CA LYS A 783 -25.99 -39.59 -12.36
C LYS A 783 -24.88 -40.48 -12.91
N MET A 784 -23.78 -39.88 -13.36
CA MET A 784 -22.60 -40.60 -13.86
C MET A 784 -21.98 -41.50 -12.78
N LYS A 785 -21.81 -40.99 -11.55
CA LYS A 785 -21.27 -41.74 -10.42
C LYS A 785 -22.13 -42.94 -10.02
N SER A 786 -23.45 -42.78 -10.07
CA SER A 786 -24.38 -43.90 -9.84
C SER A 786 -24.21 -45.02 -10.88
N LEU A 787 -24.10 -44.67 -12.15
CA LEU A 787 -23.88 -45.65 -13.24
C LEU A 787 -22.49 -46.26 -13.19
N LEU A 788 -21.46 -45.48 -12.85
CA LEU A 788 -20.10 -45.95 -12.63
C LEU A 788 -20.04 -46.98 -11.51
N ASN A 789 -20.68 -46.74 -10.36
CA ASN A 789 -20.74 -47.70 -9.26
C ASN A 789 -21.45 -48.99 -9.67
N SER A 790 -22.56 -48.89 -10.41
CA SER A 790 -23.30 -50.04 -10.93
C SER A 790 -22.46 -50.87 -11.90
N ALA A 791 -21.77 -50.21 -12.84
CA ALA A 791 -20.89 -50.84 -13.81
C ALA A 791 -19.67 -51.50 -13.12
N HIS A 792 -19.05 -50.77 -12.20
CA HIS A 792 -17.89 -51.22 -11.44
C HIS A 792 -18.19 -52.50 -10.64
N GLN A 793 -19.31 -52.56 -9.91
CA GLN A 793 -19.70 -53.77 -9.16
C GLN A 793 -19.88 -54.99 -10.07
N ARG A 794 -20.49 -54.80 -11.25
CA ARG A 794 -20.70 -55.87 -12.23
C ARG A 794 -19.39 -56.40 -12.80
N VAL A 795 -18.48 -55.52 -13.20
CA VAL A 795 -17.16 -55.91 -13.71
C VAL A 795 -16.32 -56.54 -12.61
N LYS A 796 -16.44 -56.08 -11.36
CA LYS A 796 -15.76 -56.66 -10.18
C LYS A 796 -16.24 -58.07 -9.87
N TRP A 797 -17.55 -58.33 -9.92
CA TRP A 797 -18.08 -59.69 -9.83
C TRP A 797 -17.62 -60.56 -11.00
N GLY A 798 -17.62 -60.01 -12.22
CA GLY A 798 -17.07 -60.68 -13.40
C GLY A 798 -15.58 -61.01 -13.25
N ALA A 799 -14.79 -60.12 -12.65
CA ALA A 799 -13.36 -60.32 -12.41
C ALA A 799 -13.07 -61.40 -11.37
N GLY A 800 -13.98 -61.62 -10.42
CA GLY A 800 -13.92 -62.76 -9.48
C GLY A 800 -14.05 -64.12 -10.18
N ALA A 801 -14.77 -64.18 -11.31
CA ALA A 801 -14.90 -65.37 -12.14
C ALA A 801 -13.87 -65.44 -13.27
N ASN A 802 -13.39 -64.29 -13.77
CA ASN A 802 -12.41 -64.16 -14.84
C ASN A 802 -11.33 -63.11 -14.49
N PRO A 803 -10.15 -63.55 -13.99
CA PRO A 803 -9.08 -62.64 -13.58
C PRO A 803 -8.56 -61.68 -14.66
N SER A 804 -8.77 -61.97 -15.95
CA SER A 804 -8.36 -61.09 -17.06
C SER A 804 -9.07 -59.72 -17.06
N LEU A 805 -10.22 -59.61 -16.40
CA LEU A 805 -11.00 -58.37 -16.27
C LEU A 805 -10.46 -57.42 -15.18
N SER A 806 -9.52 -57.86 -14.34
CA SER A 806 -8.92 -57.04 -13.27
C SER A 806 -8.28 -55.74 -13.80
N SER A 807 -7.63 -55.82 -14.97
CA SER A 807 -7.05 -54.65 -15.65
C SER A 807 -8.09 -53.64 -16.13
N ILE A 808 -9.32 -54.08 -16.42
CA ILE A 808 -10.44 -53.24 -16.84
C ILE A 808 -11.07 -52.57 -15.62
N VAL A 809 -11.18 -53.29 -14.50
CA VAL A 809 -11.63 -52.71 -13.21
C VAL A 809 -10.73 -51.54 -12.80
N SER A 810 -9.42 -51.73 -12.82
CA SER A 810 -8.45 -50.69 -12.44
C SER A 810 -8.50 -49.48 -13.38
N ARG A 811 -8.63 -49.69 -14.70
CA ARG A 811 -8.79 -48.60 -15.68
C ARG A 811 -10.09 -47.82 -15.48
N LEU A 812 -11.20 -48.51 -15.20
CA LEU A 812 -12.49 -47.87 -14.91
C LEU A 812 -12.44 -47.03 -13.63
N GLU A 813 -11.78 -47.53 -12.57
CA GLU A 813 -11.56 -46.77 -11.33
C GLU A 813 -10.71 -45.52 -11.56
N GLN A 814 -9.62 -45.63 -12.33
CA GLN A 814 -8.76 -44.50 -12.67
C GLN A 814 -9.50 -43.45 -13.50
N ALA A 815 -10.24 -43.87 -14.54
CA ALA A 815 -11.03 -42.97 -15.38
C ALA A 815 -12.14 -42.27 -14.57
N GLY A 816 -12.82 -43.01 -13.68
CA GLY A 816 -13.82 -42.47 -12.77
C GLY A 816 -13.25 -41.45 -11.79
N ALA A 817 -12.10 -41.74 -11.17
CA ALA A 817 -11.42 -40.80 -10.27
C ALA A 817 -10.94 -39.54 -11.00
N ALA A 818 -10.43 -39.67 -12.22
CA ALA A 818 -10.05 -38.54 -13.07
C ALA A 818 -11.26 -37.68 -13.46
N ALA A 819 -12.43 -38.28 -13.70
CA ALA A 819 -13.66 -37.53 -13.96
C ALA A 819 -14.19 -36.80 -12.69
N ASP A 820 -14.18 -37.48 -11.54
CA ASP A 820 -14.61 -36.90 -10.25
C ASP A 820 -13.72 -35.69 -9.85
N THR A 821 -12.39 -35.80 -10.04
CA THR A 821 -11.46 -34.69 -9.75
C THR A 821 -11.69 -33.50 -10.68
N ARG A 822 -11.89 -33.72 -11.99
CA ARG A 822 -12.22 -32.65 -12.95
C ARG A 822 -13.55 -31.95 -12.61
N ALA A 823 -14.59 -32.73 -12.25
CA ALA A 823 -15.87 -32.19 -11.82
C ALA A 823 -15.74 -31.36 -10.53
N ALA A 824 -15.02 -31.87 -9.53
CA ALA A 824 -14.81 -31.19 -8.25
C ALA A 824 -14.08 -29.85 -8.43
N ARG A 825 -13.04 -29.81 -9.29
CA ARG A 825 -12.33 -28.57 -9.64
C ARG A 825 -13.26 -27.53 -10.25
N ALA A 826 -14.04 -27.91 -11.28
CA ALA A 826 -14.97 -27.00 -11.94
C ALA A 826 -16.11 -26.53 -11.01
N LEU A 827 -16.66 -27.41 -10.17
CA LEU A 827 -17.70 -27.06 -9.20
C LEU A 827 -17.18 -26.10 -8.12
N SER A 828 -15.98 -26.34 -7.59
CA SER A 828 -15.34 -25.48 -6.60
C SER A 828 -15.11 -24.07 -7.16
N ALA A 829 -14.55 -23.98 -8.37
CA ALA A 829 -14.34 -22.70 -9.05
C ALA A 829 -15.65 -21.97 -9.36
N ALA A 830 -16.66 -22.66 -9.89
CA ALA A 830 -17.97 -22.05 -10.16
C ALA A 830 -18.63 -21.51 -8.88
N ALA A 831 -18.55 -22.24 -7.77
CA ALA A 831 -19.05 -21.80 -6.47
C ALA A 831 -18.30 -20.54 -5.98
N ALA A 832 -16.96 -20.58 -6.01
CA ALA A 832 -16.11 -19.49 -5.55
C ALA A 832 -16.29 -18.20 -6.36
N LEU A 833 -16.58 -18.30 -7.66
CA LEU A 833 -16.77 -17.14 -8.56
C LEU A 833 -18.18 -16.53 -8.53
N THR A 834 -19.19 -17.30 -8.10
CA THR A 834 -20.59 -16.86 -8.15
C THR A 834 -20.85 -15.63 -7.27
N ALA A 835 -20.31 -15.62 -6.04
CA ALA A 835 -20.50 -14.51 -5.10
C ALA A 835 -19.73 -13.25 -5.51
N PRO A 836 -18.42 -13.31 -5.84
CA PRO A 836 -17.67 -12.16 -6.36
C PRO A 836 -18.29 -11.54 -7.61
N ALA A 837 -18.72 -12.34 -8.58
CA ALA A 837 -19.41 -11.84 -9.78
C ALA A 837 -20.74 -11.13 -9.45
N ARG A 838 -21.46 -11.62 -8.43
CA ARG A 838 -22.70 -11.00 -7.96
C ARG A 838 -22.44 -9.69 -7.23
N CYS A 839 -21.40 -9.62 -6.39
CA CYS A 839 -21.01 -8.41 -5.68
C CYS A 839 -20.48 -7.35 -6.64
N ALA A 840 -19.58 -7.69 -7.56
CA ALA A 840 -19.10 -6.78 -8.61
C ALA A 840 -20.26 -6.27 -9.50
N ALA A 841 -21.24 -7.11 -9.81
CA ALA A 841 -22.45 -6.67 -10.53
C ALA A 841 -23.36 -5.72 -9.73
N ARG A 842 -23.31 -5.81 -8.39
CA ARG A 842 -24.07 -4.97 -7.44
C ARG A 842 -23.29 -3.73 -6.98
N ALA A 843 -21.98 -3.68 -7.22
CA ALA A 843 -21.11 -2.52 -6.97
C ALA A 843 -21.50 -1.28 -7.79
N ARG A 844 -22.43 -1.43 -8.74
CA ARG A 844 -23.17 -0.29 -9.25
C ARG A 844 -23.71 0.53 -8.08
N LEU A 845 -23.47 1.82 -8.14
CA LEU A 845 -24.35 2.83 -7.59
C LEU A 845 -25.78 2.43 -8.02
N ARG A 846 -26.57 1.79 -7.14
CA ARG A 846 -28.00 1.45 -7.38
C ARG A 846 -28.84 2.34 -6.49
N PRO A 847 -29.09 3.59 -6.90
CA PRO A 847 -29.51 4.61 -5.94
C PRO A 847 -31.02 4.73 -5.72
N PRO A 848 -31.94 4.60 -6.71
CA PRO A 848 -33.32 5.02 -6.48
C PRO A 848 -34.11 4.07 -5.59
N ARG A 849 -33.79 2.77 -5.57
CA ARG A 849 -34.52 1.81 -4.71
C ARG A 849 -34.15 1.98 -3.23
N HIS A 850 -32.87 1.99 -2.90
CA HIS A 850 -32.41 2.17 -1.52
C HIS A 850 -32.83 3.54 -0.96
N ALA A 851 -32.70 4.61 -1.77
CA ALA A 851 -33.18 5.93 -1.40
C ALA A 851 -34.69 5.97 -1.11
N ARG A 852 -35.53 5.36 -1.97
CA ARG A 852 -36.98 5.32 -1.77
C ARG A 852 -37.37 4.49 -0.54
N THR A 853 -36.74 3.33 -0.35
CA THR A 853 -36.95 2.48 0.83
C THR A 853 -36.52 3.20 2.11
N LEU A 854 -35.37 3.89 2.08
CA LEU A 854 -34.88 4.69 3.19
C LEU A 854 -35.80 5.87 3.51
N ALA A 855 -36.22 6.64 2.50
CA ALA A 855 -37.13 7.76 2.68
C ALA A 855 -38.48 7.33 3.27
N ALA A 856 -39.03 6.20 2.79
CA ALA A 856 -40.27 5.64 3.34
C ALA A 856 -40.10 5.19 4.80
N ALA A 857 -39.00 4.51 5.12
CA ALA A 857 -38.71 4.05 6.48
C ALA A 857 -38.46 5.22 7.45
N LEU A 858 -37.72 6.25 7.04
CA LEU A 858 -37.49 7.46 7.82
C LEU A 858 -38.78 8.24 8.09
N HIS A 859 -39.69 8.32 7.13
CA HIS A 859 -40.98 8.96 7.31
C HIS A 859 -41.90 8.18 8.27
N HIS A 860 -41.84 6.85 8.25
CA HIS A 860 -42.54 6.03 9.25
C HIS A 860 -41.94 6.21 10.66
N TRP A 861 -40.61 6.29 10.75
CA TRP A 861 -39.91 6.57 12.00
C TRP A 861 -40.22 7.96 12.56
N GLU A 862 -40.29 9.00 11.72
CA GLU A 862 -40.71 10.34 12.11
C GLU A 862 -42.15 10.32 12.68
N LYS A 863 -43.08 9.65 11.99
CA LYS A 863 -44.46 9.48 12.47
C LYS A 863 -44.51 8.73 13.80
N ALA A 864 -43.71 7.69 13.96
CA ALA A 864 -43.66 6.95 15.21
C ALA A 864 -43.09 7.80 16.36
N CYS A 865 -42.03 8.57 16.11
CA CYS A 865 -41.44 9.48 17.11
C CYS A 865 -42.40 10.62 17.50
N THR A 866 -43.12 11.21 16.54
CA THR A 866 -44.13 12.24 16.83
C THR A 866 -45.32 11.69 17.62
N LEU A 867 -45.79 10.47 17.30
CA LEU A 867 -46.82 9.80 18.09
C LEU A 867 -46.33 9.49 19.51
N ALA A 868 -45.09 9.02 19.65
CA ALA A 868 -44.49 8.76 20.95
C ALA A 868 -44.39 10.04 21.79
N GLN A 869 -43.91 11.15 21.22
CA GLN A 869 -43.87 12.44 21.92
C GLN A 869 -45.26 12.93 22.33
N LYS A 870 -46.28 12.70 21.51
CA LYS A 870 -47.67 13.10 21.79
C LYS A 870 -48.27 12.34 22.99
N TYR A 871 -48.02 11.03 23.09
CA TYR A 871 -48.63 10.17 24.11
C TYR A 871 -47.70 9.87 25.31
N ALA A 872 -46.45 10.34 25.31
CA ALA A 872 -45.47 10.08 26.37
C ALA A 872 -45.84 10.63 27.76
N LEU A 873 -46.80 11.57 27.83
CA LEU A 873 -47.27 12.18 29.07
C LEU A 873 -48.65 11.68 29.53
N ASP A 874 -49.30 10.82 28.73
CA ASP A 874 -50.71 10.44 28.93
C ASP A 874 -50.91 9.18 29.80
N VAL A 875 -49.86 8.37 29.99
CA VAL A 875 -49.88 7.13 30.77
C VAL A 875 -48.60 7.05 31.61
N SER A 876 -48.76 6.91 32.92
CA SER A 876 -47.64 6.71 33.84
C SER A 876 -47.13 5.25 33.77
N PRO A 877 -45.87 4.97 34.13
CA PRO A 877 -45.34 3.61 34.14
C PRO A 877 -46.11 2.66 35.06
N VAL A 878 -46.67 3.17 36.17
CA VAL A 878 -47.51 2.40 37.10
C VAL A 878 -48.86 2.04 36.45
N GLU A 879 -49.44 2.97 35.70
CA GLU A 879 -50.68 2.77 34.94
C GLU A 879 -50.51 1.77 33.79
N GLU A 880 -49.41 1.88 33.05
CA GLU A 880 -49.04 0.94 31.99
C GLU A 880 -48.93 -0.49 32.52
N ALA A 881 -48.25 -0.67 33.64
CA ALA A 881 -48.04 -2.00 34.24
C ALA A 881 -49.34 -2.62 34.78
N LEU A 882 -50.27 -1.81 35.32
CA LEU A 882 -51.61 -2.29 35.70
C LEU A 882 -52.42 -2.77 34.48
N MET A 883 -52.32 -2.05 33.36
CA MET A 883 -53.02 -2.38 32.12
C MET A 883 -52.42 -3.59 31.38
N GLU A 884 -51.12 -3.86 31.54
CA GLU A 884 -50.46 -5.08 31.06
C GLU A 884 -50.82 -6.32 31.91
N MET A 885 -51.11 -6.13 33.20
CA MET A 885 -51.48 -7.20 34.13
C MET A 885 -52.90 -7.74 33.90
N LEU A 886 -53.87 -6.85 33.72
CA LEU A 886 -55.24 -7.22 33.36
C LEU A 886 -55.88 -6.11 32.52
N HIS A 887 -56.14 -6.38 31.25
CA HIS A 887 -56.78 -5.40 30.38
C HIS A 887 -58.31 -5.36 30.62
N PRO A 888 -58.90 -4.23 31.05
CA PRO A 888 -60.35 -4.12 31.24
C PRO A 888 -61.09 -4.05 29.88
N GLU A 889 -62.19 -4.78 29.74
CA GLU A 889 -63.12 -4.65 28.62
C GLU A 889 -64.02 -3.42 28.81
N GLY A 890 -63.46 -2.22 28.59
CA GLY A 890 -64.15 -0.94 28.76
C GLY A 890 -63.55 -0.09 29.87
N ASN A 891 -64.41 0.66 30.57
CA ASN A 891 -63.99 1.44 31.74
C ASN A 891 -63.67 0.51 32.91
N ILE A 892 -62.77 0.94 33.79
CA ILE A 892 -62.46 0.18 35.00
C ILE A 892 -63.70 0.13 35.91
N ASP A 893 -64.15 -1.07 36.28
CA ASP A 893 -65.25 -1.33 37.19
C ASP A 893 -64.78 -1.94 38.52
N THR A 894 -65.68 -2.05 39.50
CA THR A 894 -65.34 -2.56 40.84
C THR A 894 -64.88 -4.02 40.80
N GLN A 895 -65.37 -4.81 39.84
CA GLN A 895 -64.98 -6.21 39.67
C GLN A 895 -63.54 -6.33 39.13
N TRP A 896 -63.12 -5.47 38.20
CA TRP A 896 -61.74 -5.40 37.74
C TRP A 896 -60.79 -5.01 38.87
N VAL A 897 -61.16 -4.02 39.69
CA VAL A 897 -60.35 -3.57 40.84
C VAL A 897 -60.13 -4.71 41.84
N GLU A 898 -61.18 -5.46 42.19
CA GLU A 898 -61.08 -6.62 43.09
C GLU A 898 -60.18 -7.74 42.53
N ASN A 899 -60.30 -8.02 41.22
CA ASN A 899 -59.48 -9.03 40.54
C ASN A 899 -57.99 -8.63 40.49
N VAL A 900 -57.68 -7.38 40.14
CA VAL A 900 -56.30 -6.86 40.14
C VAL A 900 -55.74 -6.82 41.57
N SER A 901 -56.54 -6.44 42.56
CA SER A 901 -56.17 -6.45 43.99
C SER A 901 -55.82 -7.87 44.47
N ALA A 902 -56.57 -8.89 44.04
CA ALA A 902 -56.28 -10.30 44.35
C ALA A 902 -54.99 -10.79 43.66
N LEU A 903 -54.82 -10.51 42.37
CA LEU A 903 -53.62 -10.87 41.59
C LEU A 903 -52.36 -10.22 42.15
N LEU A 904 -52.41 -8.93 42.49
CA LEU A 904 -51.29 -8.22 43.10
C LEU A 904 -50.92 -8.80 44.47
N ARG A 905 -51.88 -9.22 45.30
CA ARG A 905 -51.59 -9.86 46.61
C ARG A 905 -50.84 -11.18 46.43
N GLU A 906 -51.28 -12.00 45.47
CA GLU A 906 -50.60 -13.26 45.15
C GLU A 906 -49.19 -13.01 44.59
N MET A 907 -49.06 -12.07 43.66
CA MET A 907 -47.77 -11.71 43.06
C MET A 907 -46.80 -11.10 44.07
N ILE A 908 -47.27 -10.24 44.99
CA ILE A 908 -46.46 -9.71 46.10
C ILE A 908 -45.98 -10.85 46.99
N ALA A 909 -46.84 -11.81 47.34
CA ALA A 909 -46.45 -12.95 48.17
C ALA A 909 -45.39 -13.83 47.48
N GLN A 910 -45.52 -14.08 46.18
CA GLN A 910 -44.53 -14.81 45.37
C GLN A 910 -43.21 -14.05 45.27
N LEU A 911 -43.26 -12.74 44.96
CA LEU A 911 -42.06 -11.89 44.83
C LEU A 911 -41.31 -11.77 46.16
N VAL A 912 -42.00 -11.69 47.31
CA VAL A 912 -41.35 -11.67 48.64
C VAL A 912 -40.58 -12.97 48.90
N ALA A 913 -41.15 -14.13 48.55
CA ALA A 913 -40.45 -15.41 48.66
C ALA A 913 -39.24 -15.50 47.70
N ASP A 914 -39.40 -14.99 46.48
CA ASP A 914 -38.36 -14.94 45.46
C ASP A 914 -37.21 -13.99 45.81
N VAL A 915 -37.49 -12.85 46.44
CA VAL A 915 -36.49 -11.91 46.99
C VAL A 915 -35.66 -12.63 48.05
N ALA A 916 -36.29 -13.31 49.01
CA ALA A 916 -35.57 -14.03 50.07
C ALA A 916 -34.62 -15.11 49.50
N ALA A 917 -35.08 -15.90 48.52
CA ALA A 917 -34.25 -16.93 47.87
C ALA A 917 -33.10 -16.33 47.03
N ARG A 918 -33.32 -15.20 46.35
CA ARG A 918 -32.28 -14.51 45.56
C ARG A 918 -31.28 -13.77 46.44
N GLN A 919 -31.69 -13.23 47.58
CA GLN A 919 -30.79 -12.63 48.57
C GLN A 919 -29.76 -13.65 49.08
N GLU A 920 -30.18 -14.88 49.35
CA GLU A 920 -29.29 -15.97 49.78
C GLU A 920 -28.27 -16.34 48.67
N ARG A 921 -28.74 -16.46 47.41
CA ARG A 921 -27.86 -16.72 46.26
C ARG A 921 -26.86 -15.59 46.02
N ALA A 922 -27.29 -14.34 46.06
CA ALA A 922 -26.41 -13.18 45.88
C ALA A 922 -25.35 -13.09 47.00
N ALA A 923 -25.73 -13.42 48.25
CA ALA A 923 -24.78 -13.48 49.37
C ALA A 923 -23.71 -14.57 49.18
N SER A 924 -24.10 -15.74 48.68
CA SER A 924 -23.16 -16.84 48.37
C SER A 924 -22.20 -16.49 47.22
N ALA A 925 -22.70 -15.83 46.17
CA ALA A 925 -21.88 -15.38 45.05
C ALA A 925 -20.90 -14.27 45.47
N GLY A 926 -21.33 -13.33 46.32
CA GLY A 926 -20.45 -12.31 46.90
C GLY A 926 -19.33 -12.91 47.77
N ALA A 927 -19.59 -14.01 48.49
CA ALA A 927 -18.54 -14.73 49.22
C ALA A 927 -17.47 -15.34 48.29
N SER A 928 -17.88 -15.86 47.12
CA SER A 928 -16.97 -16.39 46.10
C SER A 928 -16.05 -15.30 45.52
N VAL A 929 -16.58 -14.10 45.26
CA VAL A 929 -15.79 -12.95 44.79
C VAL A 929 -14.71 -12.56 45.79
N ARG A 930 -15.02 -12.55 47.10
CA ARG A 930 -14.05 -12.23 48.16
C ARG A 930 -12.90 -13.23 48.21
N GLU A 931 -13.18 -14.51 47.97
CA GLU A 931 -12.16 -15.54 47.95
C GLU A 931 -11.27 -15.41 46.71
N SER A 932 -11.86 -15.20 45.53
CA SER A 932 -11.12 -15.02 44.26
C SER A 932 -10.23 -13.77 44.27
N VAL A 933 -10.69 -12.65 44.83
CA VAL A 933 -9.92 -11.38 44.89
C VAL A 933 -8.74 -11.46 45.86
N ARG A 934 -8.77 -12.37 46.85
CA ARG A 934 -7.64 -12.57 47.80
C ARG A 934 -6.34 -12.93 47.07
N GLY A 935 -6.42 -13.67 45.94
CA GLY A 935 -5.27 -14.02 45.10
C GLY A 935 -4.64 -12.84 44.34
N ALA A 936 -5.44 -11.84 43.96
CA ALA A 936 -4.95 -10.66 43.23
C ALA A 936 -4.05 -9.75 44.09
N GLY A 937 -4.28 -9.70 45.41
CA GLY A 937 -3.43 -8.95 46.33
C GLY A 937 -2.01 -9.52 46.41
N ALA A 938 -1.87 -10.86 46.39
CA ALA A 938 -0.58 -11.54 46.38
C ALA A 938 0.16 -11.35 45.05
N ALA A 939 -0.54 -11.49 43.92
CA ALA A 939 0.04 -11.24 42.59
C ALA A 939 0.48 -9.78 42.39
N GLY A 940 -0.29 -8.82 42.92
CA GLY A 940 0.08 -7.40 42.92
C GLY A 940 1.26 -7.05 43.84
N ALA A 941 1.54 -7.86 44.87
CA ALA A 941 2.77 -7.74 45.66
C ALA A 941 3.98 -8.24 44.85
N ALA A 942 3.87 -9.44 44.26
CA ALA A 942 4.92 -10.01 43.41
C ALA A 942 5.29 -9.11 42.21
N TRP A 943 4.30 -8.47 41.57
CA TRP A 943 4.53 -7.50 40.50
C TRP A 943 5.38 -6.32 40.98
N ARG A 944 5.04 -5.72 42.13
CA ARG A 944 5.79 -4.59 42.70
C ARG A 944 7.20 -4.99 43.12
N ASP A 945 7.37 -6.19 43.64
CA ASP A 945 8.68 -6.69 44.04
C ASP A 945 9.61 -6.85 42.83
N VAL A 946 9.09 -7.34 41.70
CA VAL A 946 9.85 -7.45 40.44
C VAL A 946 10.14 -6.07 39.81
N THR A 947 9.17 -5.15 39.79
CA THR A 947 9.36 -3.83 39.15
C THR A 947 10.13 -2.82 40.01
N ALA A 948 10.28 -3.06 41.31
CA ALA A 948 10.99 -2.17 42.23
C ALA A 948 12.44 -1.88 41.80
N ALA A 949 13.10 -2.81 41.13
CA ALA A 949 14.47 -2.66 40.63
C ALA A 949 14.61 -1.55 39.57
N ALA A 950 13.56 -1.23 38.83
CA ALA A 950 13.56 -0.20 37.79
C ALA A 950 13.20 1.21 38.33
N ALA A 951 12.57 1.29 39.50
CA ALA A 951 12.07 2.55 40.08
C ALA A 951 13.14 3.65 40.27
N PRO A 952 14.39 3.37 40.70
CA PRO A 952 15.41 4.40 40.87
C PRO A 952 15.74 5.12 39.56
N HIS A 953 15.78 4.39 38.45
CA HIS A 953 16.12 4.92 37.13
C HIS A 953 14.93 5.68 36.52
N LEU A 954 13.71 5.15 36.66
CA LEU A 954 12.48 5.85 36.26
C LEU A 954 12.30 7.19 36.99
N LEU A 955 12.66 7.27 38.28
CA LEU A 955 12.66 8.53 39.04
C LEU A 955 13.71 9.53 38.54
N VAL A 956 14.81 9.07 37.93
CA VAL A 956 15.81 9.94 37.26
C VAL A 956 15.25 10.48 35.94
N LEU A 957 14.54 9.65 35.18
CA LEU A 957 13.96 9.99 33.87
C LEU A 957 12.67 10.82 33.96
N GLN A 958 11.89 10.68 35.04
CA GLN A 958 10.57 11.32 35.19
C GLN A 958 10.54 12.86 34.94
N PRO A 959 11.48 13.69 35.44
CA PRO A 959 11.48 15.13 35.15
C PRO A 959 12.41 15.53 33.98
N ALA A 960 13.00 14.56 33.26
CA ALA A 960 14.02 14.83 32.24
C ALA A 960 13.45 15.39 30.92
N LEU A 961 12.21 15.06 30.59
CA LEU A 961 11.47 15.57 29.42
C LEU A 961 10.19 16.26 29.88
N GLN A 962 9.91 17.46 29.34
CA GLN A 962 8.62 18.14 29.47
C GLN A 962 7.74 17.77 28.28
N GLY A 963 6.61 17.10 28.50
CA GLY A 963 5.72 16.62 27.43
C GLY A 963 5.68 15.10 27.35
N ASN A 964 5.92 14.54 26.15
CA ASN A 964 5.85 13.09 25.89
C ASN A 964 7.06 12.34 26.51
N ASN A 965 6.95 11.97 27.78
CA ASN A 965 8.00 11.31 28.55
C ASN A 965 7.62 9.84 28.84
N PRO A 966 8.29 8.84 28.21
CA PRO A 966 7.97 7.42 28.37
C PRO A 966 8.06 6.92 29.83
N ALA A 967 8.97 7.49 30.64
CA ALA A 967 9.07 7.13 32.05
C ALA A 967 7.89 7.68 32.86
N GLN A 968 7.36 8.85 32.49
CA GLN A 968 6.16 9.42 33.10
C GLN A 968 4.91 8.65 32.69
N GLU A 969 4.85 8.18 31.45
CA GLU A 969 3.79 7.30 30.93
C GLU A 969 3.74 5.99 31.72
N TYR A 970 4.87 5.28 31.87
CA TYR A 970 4.94 4.07 32.69
C TYR A 970 4.46 4.31 34.14
N LEU A 971 4.98 5.35 34.81
CA LEU A 971 4.60 5.67 36.18
C LEU A 971 3.11 6.07 36.31
N SER A 972 2.51 6.60 35.25
CA SER A 972 1.08 6.89 35.22
C SER A 972 0.24 5.61 35.14
N MET A 973 0.66 4.67 34.29
CA MET A 973 0.03 3.35 34.16
C MET A 973 0.21 2.51 35.43
N GLU A 974 1.35 2.61 36.11
CA GLU A 974 1.62 1.88 37.36
C GLU A 974 0.72 2.39 38.51
N ARG A 975 0.49 3.71 38.56
CA ARG A 975 -0.48 4.32 39.48
C ARG A 975 -1.91 3.91 39.15
N GLU A 976 -2.24 3.76 37.87
CA GLU A 976 -3.52 3.25 37.42
C GLU A 976 -3.71 1.79 37.87
N LEU A 977 -2.73 0.92 37.63
CA LEU A 977 -2.74 -0.47 38.11
C LEU A 977 -2.93 -0.55 39.62
N SER A 978 -2.20 0.27 40.40
CA SER A 978 -2.32 0.31 41.86
C SER A 978 -3.71 0.77 42.33
N ARG A 979 -4.32 1.71 41.60
CA ARG A 979 -5.68 2.18 41.87
C ARG A 979 -6.72 1.11 41.56
N GLU A 980 -6.60 0.44 40.43
CA GLU A 980 -7.50 -0.65 40.03
C GLU A 980 -7.40 -1.84 41.01
N LEU A 981 -6.20 -2.18 41.48
CA LEU A 981 -6.02 -3.21 42.51
C LEU A 981 -6.63 -2.81 43.86
N ALA A 982 -6.50 -1.55 44.27
CA ALA A 982 -7.16 -1.06 45.46
C ALA A 982 -8.70 -1.10 45.30
N ALA A 983 -9.21 -0.72 44.12
CA ALA A 983 -10.64 -0.77 43.80
C ALA A 983 -11.18 -2.21 43.81
N LEU A 984 -10.44 -3.18 43.26
CA LEU A 984 -10.77 -4.61 43.32
C LEU A 984 -10.95 -5.09 44.77
N THR A 985 -10.01 -4.76 45.65
CA THR A 985 -10.08 -5.16 47.07
C THR A 985 -11.19 -4.45 47.83
N ALA A 986 -11.46 -3.18 47.54
CA ALA A 986 -12.54 -2.40 48.15
C ALA A 986 -13.92 -2.88 47.68
N GLY A 987 -14.09 -3.14 46.38
CA GLY A 987 -15.33 -3.69 45.81
C GLY A 987 -15.64 -5.09 46.32
N ALA A 988 -14.61 -5.92 46.52
CA ALA A 988 -14.76 -7.22 47.18
C ALA A 988 -15.24 -7.07 48.65
N ALA A 989 -14.76 -6.08 49.41
CA ALA A 989 -15.28 -5.82 50.75
C ALA A 989 -16.75 -5.33 50.73
N GLY A 990 -17.15 -4.59 49.70
CA GLY A 990 -18.53 -4.15 49.47
C GLY A 990 -19.53 -5.27 49.20
N SER A 991 -19.07 -6.43 48.72
CA SER A 991 -19.93 -7.60 48.45
C SER A 991 -20.55 -8.28 49.69
N GLY A 992 -20.25 -7.79 50.90
CA GLY A 992 -20.85 -8.25 52.16
C GLY A 992 -22.12 -7.51 52.58
N ALA A 993 -22.42 -6.34 51.99
CA ALA A 993 -23.61 -5.57 52.30
C ALA A 993 -24.81 -6.08 51.46
N ALA A 994 -25.57 -7.02 52.01
CA ALA A 994 -26.68 -7.68 51.32
C ALA A 994 -27.95 -6.83 51.14
N GLY A 995 -27.84 -5.52 50.90
CA GLY A 995 -29.01 -4.67 50.66
C GLY A 995 -28.70 -3.33 50.02
N GLY A 996 -29.34 -3.06 48.88
CA GLY A 996 -29.38 -1.75 48.20
C GLY A 996 -28.48 -1.61 46.97
N ALA A 997 -28.71 -0.51 46.21
CA ALA A 997 -28.05 -0.17 44.94
C ALA A 997 -26.50 -0.07 45.03
N ALA A 998 -25.95 0.04 46.24
CA ALA A 998 -24.51 0.05 46.48
C ALA A 998 -23.82 -1.31 46.21
N GLY A 999 -24.56 -2.43 46.26
CA GLY A 999 -24.03 -3.77 46.00
C GLY A 999 -23.68 -4.02 44.53
N GLY A 1000 -24.54 -3.58 43.60
CA GLY A 1000 -24.36 -3.79 42.16
C GLY A 1000 -23.23 -2.94 41.57
N ALA A 1001 -23.08 -1.72 42.05
CA ALA A 1001 -21.94 -0.87 41.71
C ALA A 1001 -20.62 -1.54 42.10
N ALA A 1002 -20.54 -2.12 43.31
CA ALA A 1002 -19.34 -2.81 43.78
C ALA A 1002 -18.99 -4.07 42.95
N ALA A 1003 -19.98 -4.79 42.40
CA ALA A 1003 -19.77 -5.95 41.51
C ALA A 1003 -19.22 -5.54 40.14
N GLY A 1004 -19.86 -4.53 39.54
CA GLY A 1004 -19.43 -3.96 38.27
C GLY A 1004 -18.05 -3.33 38.35
N ASP A 1005 -17.71 -2.72 39.49
CA ASP A 1005 -16.39 -2.17 39.76
C ASP A 1005 -15.32 -3.27 39.88
N VAL A 1006 -15.66 -4.44 40.45
CA VAL A 1006 -14.74 -5.59 40.53
C VAL A 1006 -14.47 -6.20 39.14
N SER A 1007 -15.52 -6.47 38.35
CA SER A 1007 -15.35 -7.04 37.00
C SER A 1007 -14.62 -6.06 36.07
N ARG A 1008 -14.97 -4.78 36.11
CA ARG A 1008 -14.31 -3.71 35.35
C ARG A 1008 -12.85 -3.55 35.75
N GLY A 1009 -12.57 -3.51 37.05
CA GLY A 1009 -11.21 -3.43 37.57
C GLY A 1009 -10.36 -4.62 37.11
N ALA A 1010 -10.90 -5.84 37.14
CA ALA A 1010 -10.17 -7.04 36.73
C ALA A 1010 -9.88 -7.07 35.22
N ARG A 1011 -10.84 -6.63 34.39
CA ARG A 1011 -10.64 -6.47 32.94
C ARG A 1011 -9.63 -5.38 32.62
N ARG A 1012 -9.69 -4.25 33.35
CA ARG A 1012 -8.73 -3.14 33.17
C ARG A 1012 -7.32 -3.56 33.57
N VAL A 1013 -7.16 -4.29 34.68
CA VAL A 1013 -5.87 -4.87 35.09
C VAL A 1013 -5.34 -5.83 34.02
N ARG A 1014 -6.21 -6.67 33.42
CA ARG A 1014 -5.84 -7.60 32.34
C ARG A 1014 -5.34 -6.89 31.07
N GLU A 1015 -5.94 -5.75 30.72
CA GLU A 1015 -5.51 -4.93 29.57
C GLU A 1015 -4.22 -4.16 29.85
N LEU A 1016 -4.09 -3.60 31.06
CA LEU A 1016 -2.96 -2.77 31.46
C LEU A 1016 -1.67 -3.58 31.67
N LEU A 1017 -1.76 -4.81 32.19
CA LEU A 1017 -0.60 -5.64 32.57
C LEU A 1017 0.41 -5.86 31.42
N PRO A 1018 0.00 -6.34 30.22
CA PRO A 1018 0.93 -6.53 29.10
C PRO A 1018 1.54 -5.21 28.60
N ALA A 1019 0.73 -4.15 28.55
CA ALA A 1019 1.18 -2.84 28.12
C ALA A 1019 2.19 -2.24 29.12
N LEU A 1020 1.96 -2.39 30.42
CA LEU A 1020 2.88 -1.99 31.48
C LEU A 1020 4.21 -2.75 31.40
N ALA A 1021 4.16 -4.06 31.20
CA ALA A 1021 5.37 -4.87 31.05
C ALA A 1021 6.18 -4.43 29.83
N HIS A 1022 5.52 -4.26 28.69
CA HIS A 1022 6.15 -3.80 27.45
C HIS A 1022 6.74 -2.39 27.61
N THR A 1023 5.98 -1.43 28.13
CA THR A 1023 6.46 -0.06 28.31
C THR A 1023 7.67 -0.02 29.23
N LEU A 1024 7.70 -0.81 30.32
CA LEU A 1024 8.86 -0.88 31.22
C LEU A 1024 10.13 -1.36 30.51
N LEU A 1025 10.01 -2.41 29.69
CA LEU A 1025 11.14 -2.99 28.96
C LEU A 1025 11.67 -2.03 27.90
N HIS A 1026 10.78 -1.26 27.26
CA HIS A 1026 11.12 -0.40 26.11
C HIS A 1026 11.25 1.10 26.45
N VAL A 1027 11.22 1.52 27.73
CA VAL A 1027 11.42 2.94 28.13
C VAL A 1027 12.71 3.52 27.55
N HIS A 1028 13.77 2.71 27.50
CA HIS A 1028 15.10 3.14 27.05
C HIS A 1028 15.18 3.29 25.52
N GLU A 1029 14.48 2.44 24.76
CA GLU A 1029 14.43 2.46 23.30
C GLU A 1029 13.55 3.60 22.78
N ASN A 1030 12.42 3.83 23.45
CA ASN A 1030 11.42 4.82 23.05
C ASN A 1030 11.73 6.25 23.55
N TRP A 1031 12.94 6.47 24.09
CA TRP A 1031 13.32 7.78 24.61
C TRP A 1031 13.63 8.77 23.46
N PRO A 1032 12.97 9.95 23.40
CA PRO A 1032 13.25 10.95 22.36
C PRO A 1032 14.71 11.40 22.39
N THR A 1033 15.48 11.07 21.35
CA THR A 1033 16.80 11.66 21.13
C THR A 1033 16.65 13.08 20.59
N GLU A 1034 16.98 14.10 21.40
CA GLU A 1034 17.07 15.49 20.92
C GLU A 1034 18.11 15.59 19.79
N GLN A 1035 17.65 15.77 18.55
CA GLN A 1035 18.45 16.32 17.47
C GLN A 1035 18.54 17.84 17.64
N GLY A 1036 19.76 18.39 17.66
CA GLY A 1036 19.99 19.82 17.43
C GLY A 1036 20.84 20.52 18.48
N GLY A 1037 22.10 20.78 18.13
CA GLY A 1037 23.05 21.52 18.96
C GLY A 1037 22.53 22.89 19.41
N ARG A 1038 22.59 23.14 20.72
CA ARG A 1038 22.45 24.50 21.28
C ARG A 1038 23.82 25.15 21.41
N LYS A 1039 24.02 26.19 20.58
CA LYS A 1039 25.13 27.14 20.59
C LYS A 1039 25.44 27.63 22.01
N LEU A 1040 26.72 27.56 22.36
CA LEU A 1040 27.34 28.27 23.48
C LEU A 1040 26.99 29.76 23.40
N THR A 1041 26.16 30.25 24.31
CA THR A 1041 25.99 31.68 24.57
C THR A 1041 26.54 31.99 25.95
N ARG A 1042 27.40 33.02 25.96
CA ARG A 1042 28.19 33.56 27.07
C ARG A 1042 27.30 33.82 28.30
N GLN A 1043 27.62 33.20 29.44
CA GLN A 1043 26.94 33.47 30.71
C GLN A 1043 27.27 34.89 31.19
N ALA A 1044 26.22 35.68 31.45
CA ALA A 1044 26.31 36.89 32.25
C ALA A 1044 26.32 36.50 33.73
N ALA A 1045 27.25 37.09 34.49
CA ALA A 1045 27.38 36.91 35.92
C ALA A 1045 26.09 37.33 36.64
N VAL A 1046 25.55 36.43 37.47
CA VAL A 1046 24.57 36.78 38.50
C VAL A 1046 25.30 36.73 39.84
N THR A 1047 25.49 37.91 40.40
CA THR A 1047 25.82 38.16 41.79
C THR A 1047 24.65 37.74 42.67
N SER A 1048 24.86 36.80 43.59
CA SER A 1048 24.05 36.73 44.81
C SER A 1048 24.95 36.50 46.02
N ASN A 1049 24.99 37.53 46.86
CA ASN A 1049 25.53 37.49 48.21
C ASN A 1049 24.72 36.48 49.03
N ASN A 1050 25.38 35.48 49.61
CA ASN A 1050 25.04 35.04 50.96
C ASN A 1050 26.25 34.36 51.62
N LYS A 1051 26.85 35.10 52.56
CA LYS A 1051 27.80 34.60 53.55
C LYS A 1051 27.03 33.83 54.61
N HIS A 1052 27.06 32.51 54.57
CA HIS A 1052 27.03 31.63 55.76
C HIS A 1052 27.56 30.26 55.35
N ALA A 1053 28.76 29.91 55.83
CA ALA A 1053 29.30 28.56 55.71
C ALA A 1053 28.40 27.63 56.56
N CYS A 1054 27.52 26.90 55.89
CA CYS A 1054 26.64 25.93 56.52
C CYS A 1054 27.38 24.59 56.59
N GLU A 1055 27.55 24.03 57.78
CA GLU A 1055 28.05 22.67 57.98
C GLU A 1055 27.25 21.67 57.13
N SER A 1056 27.94 20.88 56.32
CA SER A 1056 27.28 19.73 55.69
C SER A 1056 26.94 18.69 56.77
N ALA A 1057 25.64 18.50 57.03
CA ALA A 1057 25.16 17.51 57.99
C ALA A 1057 25.65 16.08 57.68
N VAL A 1058 25.82 15.76 56.38
CA VAL A 1058 26.34 14.47 55.92
C VAL A 1058 27.84 14.37 56.22
N GLY A 1059 28.63 15.40 55.90
CA GLY A 1059 30.05 15.45 56.22
C GLY A 1059 30.30 15.36 57.73
N ALA A 1060 29.52 16.09 58.52
CA ALA A 1060 29.56 16.03 59.99
C ALA A 1060 29.15 14.65 60.54
N SER A 1061 28.25 13.92 59.87
CA SER A 1061 27.89 12.55 60.26
C SER A 1061 29.01 11.55 59.98
N VAL A 1062 29.70 11.70 58.84
CA VAL A 1062 30.87 10.87 58.47
C VAL A 1062 32.01 11.13 59.45
N TRP A 1063 32.28 12.40 59.77
CA TRP A 1063 33.29 12.78 60.75
C TRP A 1063 33.02 12.14 62.12
N ARG A 1064 31.77 12.21 62.63
CA ARG A 1064 31.38 11.56 63.89
C ARG A 1064 31.54 10.04 63.84
N ARG A 1065 31.20 9.37 62.73
CA ARG A 1065 31.31 7.92 62.59
C ARG A 1065 32.77 7.46 62.53
N VAL A 1066 33.63 8.20 61.81
CA VAL A 1066 35.09 7.94 61.76
C VAL A 1066 35.71 8.16 63.13
N ARG A 1067 35.33 9.24 63.83
CA ARG A 1067 35.74 9.52 65.20
C ARG A 1067 35.39 8.38 66.15
N LEU A 1068 34.14 7.89 66.13
CA LEU A 1068 33.71 6.75 66.94
C LEU A 1068 34.53 5.48 66.66
N LYS A 1069 34.85 5.18 65.40
CA LYS A 1069 35.70 4.01 65.05
C LYS A 1069 37.16 4.15 65.52
N LEU A 1070 37.68 5.39 65.59
CA LEU A 1070 39.03 5.68 66.07
C LEU A 1070 39.12 5.80 67.61
N GLU A 1071 38.04 6.18 68.28
CA GLU A 1071 37.94 6.35 69.73
C GLU A 1071 37.43 5.11 70.48
N GLY A 1072 36.66 4.23 69.82
CA GLY A 1072 35.90 3.16 70.46
C GLY A 1072 36.73 2.10 71.20
N ARG A 1073 36.31 1.77 72.43
CA ARG A 1073 36.67 0.54 73.20
C ARG A 1073 35.83 -0.60 72.60
N PRO A 1074 36.43 -1.66 72.05
CA PRO A 1074 37.34 -2.59 72.75
C PRO A 1074 38.84 -2.43 72.39
N GLN A 1075 39.69 -3.29 72.96
CA GLN A 1075 41.12 -3.33 72.61
C GLN A 1075 41.29 -3.65 71.10
N PRO A 1076 42.41 -3.24 70.46
CA PRO A 1076 42.57 -3.42 69.01
C PRO A 1076 42.41 -4.86 68.55
N HIS A 1077 42.79 -5.84 69.38
CA HIS A 1077 42.67 -7.26 69.05
C HIS A 1077 41.20 -7.71 68.98
N GLU A 1078 40.39 -7.40 70.00
CA GLU A 1078 38.95 -7.70 70.04
C GLU A 1078 38.17 -7.02 68.90
N LEU A 1079 38.54 -5.79 68.52
CA LEU A 1079 37.89 -5.10 67.40
C LEU A 1079 38.22 -5.77 66.04
N VAL A 1080 39.46 -6.23 65.88
CA VAL A 1080 39.88 -6.94 64.66
C VAL A 1080 39.18 -8.28 64.56
N ASP A 1081 39.11 -9.03 65.66
CA ASP A 1081 38.42 -10.32 65.70
C ASP A 1081 36.93 -10.17 65.37
N HIS A 1082 36.27 -9.14 65.92
CA HIS A 1082 34.88 -8.86 65.59
C HIS A 1082 34.69 -8.47 64.11
N LEU A 1083 35.54 -7.59 63.57
CA LEU A 1083 35.44 -7.19 62.15
C LEU A 1083 35.71 -8.35 61.19
N ILE A 1084 36.66 -9.22 61.50
CA ILE A 1084 36.90 -10.43 60.72
C ILE A 1084 35.69 -11.34 60.81
N SER A 1085 35.14 -11.57 62.01
CA SER A 1085 33.97 -12.43 62.19
C SER A 1085 32.75 -11.95 61.38
N GLU A 1086 32.50 -10.64 61.31
CA GLU A 1086 31.38 -10.10 60.51
C GLU A 1086 31.68 -10.16 59.01
N ALA A 1087 32.91 -9.91 58.60
CA ALA A 1087 33.31 -9.89 57.20
C ALA A 1087 33.42 -11.30 56.59
N THR A 1088 33.73 -12.31 57.40
CA THR A 1088 33.79 -13.73 56.98
C THR A 1088 32.52 -14.50 57.30
N SER A 1089 31.51 -13.84 57.88
CA SER A 1089 30.22 -14.49 58.14
C SER A 1089 29.56 -14.86 56.82
N ALA A 1090 29.33 -16.15 56.62
CA ALA A 1090 28.65 -16.65 55.42
C ALA A 1090 27.26 -16.03 55.27
N GLU A 1091 26.54 -15.78 56.37
CA GLU A 1091 25.23 -15.14 56.34
C GLU A 1091 25.31 -13.71 55.77
N ASN A 1092 26.36 -12.94 56.10
CA ASN A 1092 26.55 -11.60 55.55
C ASN A 1092 27.03 -11.65 54.10
N LEU A 1093 27.93 -12.57 53.77
CA LEU A 1093 28.51 -12.70 52.44
C LEU A 1093 27.48 -13.19 51.41
N CYS A 1094 26.55 -14.06 51.81
CA CYS A 1094 25.46 -14.52 50.95
C CYS A 1094 24.43 -13.41 50.62
N LEU A 1095 24.38 -12.35 51.42
CA LEU A 1095 23.50 -11.19 51.20
C LEU A 1095 24.16 -10.08 50.36
N MET A 1096 25.42 -10.26 49.96
CA MET A 1096 26.11 -9.30 49.11
C MET A 1096 25.61 -9.39 47.66
N TYR A 1097 25.66 -8.26 46.96
CA TYR A 1097 25.35 -8.22 45.54
C TYR A 1097 26.22 -9.21 44.75
N GLU A 1098 25.60 -9.94 43.82
CA GLU A 1098 26.21 -11.06 43.10
C GLU A 1098 27.51 -10.67 42.35
N GLY A 1099 27.59 -9.45 41.82
CA GLY A 1099 28.80 -8.94 41.16
C GLY A 1099 30.01 -8.72 42.09
N TRP A 1100 29.80 -8.77 43.40
CA TRP A 1100 30.89 -8.81 44.39
C TRP A 1100 31.57 -10.19 44.44
N MET A 1101 30.92 -11.23 43.86
CA MET A 1101 31.40 -12.61 43.78
C MET A 1101 31.92 -13.16 45.10
N ALA A 1102 31.15 -13.03 46.18
CA ALA A 1102 31.56 -13.40 47.53
C ALA A 1102 31.94 -14.89 47.72
N TRP A 1103 31.62 -15.74 46.73
CA TRP A 1103 31.88 -17.19 46.74
C TRP A 1103 33.17 -17.60 46.01
N VAL A 1104 33.95 -16.67 45.44
CA VAL A 1104 35.19 -16.95 44.70
C VAL A 1104 36.42 -16.36 45.39
#